data_AF-A0A175RAY3-F1
#
_entry.id   AF-A0A175RAY3-F1
#
_cell.length_a   1.000
_cell.length_b   1.000
_cell.length_c   1.000
_cell.angle_alpha   90.00
_cell.angle_beta   90.00
_cell.angle_gamma   90.00
#
_symmetry.space_group_name_H-M   'P 1'
#
loop_
_entity.id
_entity.type
_entity.pdbx_description
1 polymer ?
#
loop_
_entity_poly.entity_id
_entity_poly.type
_entity_poly.pdbx_seq_one_letter_code
_entity_poly.pdbx_strand_id
1 'polypeptide(L)'
;MSAVRSVDIIGAGPAGLYTAILLRRLVPAARVRVFEQNPEGATFGFGVVFSDQALDFLKADDPETFDLVVPRMERWRNMTLAHPDGKVTLDGIGFAAVGRLELIEILRARAEELGVELRFSHAVASLDELDAELIVGADGLNSLVRRALPDAFAPELDHFTNHFAWFGADRAFDTLTQTFVRTEKGALNAHHYRFAPNRSTFIVECDDATFEAYGFASLSEGESAELCAEIFAETLGGARLITNKSVWRRFPKLWCGAWASGRHVILGDAAHTAHFSIGSGTRLAMEDAIALVGALARHDDLDAALADYQAVRMPIARKIVDAANTSATWYEHFAQKLALPPLDFAFDYVTRSGRIDIERLRALSPKFIEAWENRPAAAPIRDPVPVRTSACEEIGYDKMRHPNCSAILWDNLARNPEKTALVGPGGSFTYRELIAEAARWGRAFQGAGLRRGERIPFFLDDTPVYPAAFFGAVRAGFVPVLLNTQTNQDTLNFFLKDTGARIALCEASLAAQFGPDGLEGTVVERVVIVNGAPAHAGHESAEGFLAGMETVLDCADTGPDDMAFWMYSSGSTGRPKGIVHLHHDMAYTDASFGRHVLKLQPDDICFSVPKIYFAYGFGNAFTFPFSIGATTLLMPGQPRADAVLDTIEAFRPTVLFGLPTLYTALARAPGVENRDLSSLRQSMSAAEVLSDDIYAAWKRLAGHGPTEGLGSTEMLHIYLSNSLDDHRIGAAGARVPGYEIKLETPDGGPVAPGEEGVMFVRGHSSAPTYWNRPDKTRETMRGEWLYTGDRFIERDGTYYFQGRADELIKVSGQWVWPLEVERCLNEHPDVHECAVMGQELEDRRLTLRAFIRLRDSRSESPAQTVKLQNHVRTALMPYKYPRIVEFVSELPKTGTGKIDRQALKSRPLPRNESGMEGAA
;
A
#
# COMPACT_ATOMS: atom_id res chain seq x y z
N MET A 1 12.56 46.52 -14.30
CA MET A 1 11.28 46.72 -15.02
C MET A 1 11.39 45.85 -16.25
N SER A 2 10.53 44.82 -16.35
CA SER A 2 10.55 43.84 -17.43
C SER A 2 10.85 44.47 -18.81
N ALA A 3 11.87 43.96 -19.51
CA ALA A 3 12.32 44.52 -20.79
C ALA A 3 11.40 44.18 -21.99
N VAL A 4 10.35 43.38 -21.79
CA VAL A 4 9.50 42.88 -22.89
C VAL A 4 8.56 43.96 -23.41
N ARG A 5 8.73 44.33 -24.69
CA ARG A 5 7.99 45.41 -25.37
C ARG A 5 6.87 44.89 -26.27
N SER A 6 6.95 43.64 -26.70
CA SER A 6 5.92 43.03 -27.56
C SER A 6 5.69 41.56 -27.23
N VAL A 7 4.41 41.18 -27.14
CA VAL A 7 3.99 39.81 -26.82
C VAL A 7 2.86 39.38 -27.76
N ASP A 8 3.01 38.20 -28.36
CA ASP A 8 1.98 37.52 -29.13
C ASP A 8 1.52 36.26 -28.38
N ILE A 9 0.21 36.14 -28.15
CA ILE A 9 -0.39 35.04 -27.39
C ILE A 9 -1.32 34.28 -28.34
N ILE A 10 -1.14 32.96 -28.45
CA ILE A 10 -2.01 32.09 -29.24
C ILE A 10 -3.02 31.45 -28.29
N GLY A 11 -4.31 31.68 -28.51
CA GLY A 11 -5.45 31.18 -27.73
C GLY A 11 -6.06 32.23 -26.81
N ALA A 12 -7.36 32.48 -26.95
CA ALA A 12 -8.15 33.38 -26.09
C ALA A 12 -8.98 32.64 -25.04
N GLY A 13 -8.48 31.49 -24.54
CA GLY A 13 -9.03 30.85 -23.35
C GLY A 13 -8.65 31.60 -22.07
N PRO A 14 -9.08 31.10 -20.89
CA PRO A 14 -8.74 31.72 -19.60
C PRO A 14 -7.23 31.94 -19.40
N ALA A 15 -6.40 31.01 -19.88
CA ALA A 15 -4.95 31.09 -19.77
C ALA A 15 -4.36 32.28 -20.55
N GLY A 16 -4.73 32.40 -21.83
CA GLY A 16 -4.20 33.44 -22.72
C GLY A 16 -4.73 34.83 -22.41
N LEU A 17 -6.05 34.97 -22.20
CA LEU A 17 -6.66 36.26 -21.84
C LEU A 17 -6.14 36.77 -20.50
N TYR A 18 -6.02 35.90 -19.50
CA TYR A 18 -5.52 36.31 -18.19
C TYR A 18 -4.01 36.66 -18.23
N THR A 19 -3.21 35.93 -19.01
CA THR A 19 -1.82 36.32 -19.29
C THR A 19 -1.74 37.72 -19.91
N ALA A 20 -2.62 38.02 -20.88
CA ALA A 20 -2.65 39.33 -21.54
C ALA A 20 -2.99 40.48 -20.57
N ILE A 21 -3.98 40.26 -19.68
CA ILE A 21 -4.37 41.20 -18.62
C ILE A 21 -3.17 41.48 -17.70
N LEU A 22 -2.54 40.43 -17.17
CA LEU A 22 -1.43 40.55 -16.23
C LEU A 22 -0.22 41.24 -16.88
N LEU A 23 0.08 40.94 -18.15
CA LEU A 23 1.15 41.61 -18.90
C LEU A 23 0.91 43.10 -19.08
N ARG A 24 -0.32 43.52 -19.45
CA ARG A 24 -0.65 44.95 -19.60
C ARG A 24 -0.64 45.70 -18.27
N ARG A 25 -0.96 45.03 -17.16
CA ARG A 25 -0.82 45.58 -15.81
C ARG A 25 0.65 45.74 -15.41
N LEU A 26 1.51 44.77 -15.76
CA LEU A 26 2.94 44.82 -15.46
C LEU A 26 3.68 45.85 -16.32
N VAL A 27 3.40 45.91 -17.62
CA VAL A 27 4.05 46.79 -18.58
C VAL A 27 3.00 47.52 -19.45
N PRO A 28 2.45 48.66 -18.97
CA PRO A 28 1.40 49.39 -19.68
C PRO A 28 1.78 49.97 -21.06
N ALA A 29 3.07 49.94 -21.42
CA ALA A 29 3.56 50.35 -22.73
C ALA A 29 3.78 49.18 -23.71
N ALA A 30 3.73 47.92 -23.24
CA ALA A 30 3.97 46.75 -24.08
C ALA A 30 2.81 46.52 -25.04
N ARG A 31 3.11 46.19 -26.30
CA ARG A 31 2.12 45.75 -27.29
C ARG A 31 1.80 44.28 -27.02
N VAL A 32 0.55 43.98 -26.65
CA VAL A 32 0.09 42.60 -26.41
C VAL A 32 -1.02 42.27 -27.41
N ARG A 33 -0.82 41.20 -28.19
CA ARG A 33 -1.81 40.69 -29.15
C ARG A 33 -2.22 39.27 -28.78
N VAL A 34 -3.52 38.98 -28.86
CA VAL A 34 -4.06 37.62 -28.64
C VAL A 34 -4.75 37.16 -29.93
N PHE A 35 -4.36 35.99 -30.41
CA PHE A 35 -4.90 35.36 -31.61
C PHE A 35 -5.80 34.20 -31.23
N GLU A 36 -7.05 34.18 -31.72
CA GLU A 36 -8.01 33.11 -31.50
C GLU A 36 -8.58 32.63 -32.82
N GLN A 37 -8.46 31.32 -33.06
CA GLN A 37 -8.92 30.69 -34.30
C GLN A 37 -10.45 30.65 -34.38
N ASN A 38 -11.13 30.58 -33.25
CA ASN A 38 -12.58 30.52 -33.20
C ASN A 38 -13.22 31.91 -33.33
N PRO A 39 -14.49 32.00 -33.74
CA PRO A 39 -15.25 33.23 -33.69
C PRO A 39 -15.38 33.77 -32.26
N GLU A 40 -15.61 35.09 -32.14
CA GLU A 40 -15.96 35.73 -30.87
C GLU A 40 -17.22 35.07 -30.27
N GLY A 41 -17.23 34.89 -28.94
CA GLY A 41 -18.32 34.20 -28.22
C GLY A 41 -18.34 32.68 -28.37
N ALA A 42 -17.41 32.08 -29.13
CA ALA A 42 -17.30 30.62 -29.22
C ALA A 42 -16.62 30.05 -27.97
N THR A 43 -17.22 29.02 -27.37
CA THR A 43 -16.61 28.26 -26.29
C THR A 43 -16.98 26.79 -26.39
N PHE A 44 -16.17 25.91 -25.80
CA PHE A 44 -16.45 24.48 -25.73
C PHE A 44 -16.66 24.09 -24.27
N GLY A 45 -17.69 23.29 -23.98
CA GLY A 45 -18.06 22.96 -22.60
C GLY A 45 -18.92 24.04 -21.92
N PHE A 46 -19.12 23.87 -20.60
CA PHE A 46 -20.17 24.55 -19.84
C PHE A 46 -19.62 25.30 -18.62
N GLY A 47 -19.78 24.80 -17.40
CA GLY A 47 -19.31 25.48 -16.18
C GLY A 47 -17.91 25.07 -15.74
N VAL A 48 -17.14 26.00 -15.19
CA VAL A 48 -15.86 25.77 -14.53
C VAL A 48 -16.07 25.81 -13.03
N VAL A 49 -15.50 24.84 -12.30
CA VAL A 49 -15.59 24.75 -10.84
C VAL A 49 -14.24 25.00 -10.18
N PHE A 50 -14.27 25.66 -9.02
CA PHE A 50 -13.17 25.99 -8.15
C PHE A 50 -13.52 25.51 -6.74
N SER A 51 -12.56 25.07 -5.92
CA SER A 51 -12.83 24.87 -4.49
C SER A 51 -13.25 26.19 -3.82
N ASP A 52 -13.94 26.17 -2.69
CA ASP A 52 -14.47 27.39 -2.03
C ASP A 52 -13.37 28.44 -1.73
N GLN A 53 -12.13 28.01 -1.50
CA GLN A 53 -10.93 28.85 -1.30
C GLN A 53 -10.10 29.09 -2.57
N ALA A 54 -10.48 28.51 -3.71
CA ALA A 54 -9.61 28.50 -4.88
C ALA A 54 -9.48 29.82 -5.61
N LEU A 55 -10.28 30.86 -5.34
CA LEU A 55 -10.04 32.18 -5.94
C LEU A 55 -9.21 33.12 -5.07
N ASP A 56 -8.69 32.65 -3.94
CA ASP A 56 -7.83 33.48 -3.09
C ASP A 56 -6.54 33.91 -3.81
N PHE A 57 -6.01 33.06 -4.71
CA PHE A 57 -4.89 33.44 -5.59
C PHE A 57 -5.28 34.61 -6.50
N LEU A 58 -6.49 34.58 -7.07
CA LEU A 58 -6.96 35.61 -7.99
C LEU A 58 -7.11 36.93 -7.23
N LYS A 59 -7.63 36.90 -5.99
CA LYS A 59 -7.73 38.09 -5.14
C LYS A 59 -6.36 38.70 -4.81
N ALA A 60 -5.36 37.86 -4.57
CA ALA A 60 -4.02 38.31 -4.20
C ALA A 60 -3.29 39.01 -5.36
N ASP A 61 -3.41 38.47 -6.58
CA ASP A 61 -2.69 38.98 -7.76
C ASP A 61 -3.52 39.97 -8.61
N ASP A 62 -4.83 39.80 -8.67
CA ASP A 62 -5.76 40.60 -9.48
C ASP A 62 -7.12 40.82 -8.79
N PRO A 63 -7.17 41.70 -7.77
CA PRO A 63 -8.40 41.98 -7.04
C PRO A 63 -9.52 42.53 -7.94
N GLU A 64 -9.18 43.24 -9.03
CA GLU A 64 -10.18 43.79 -9.96
C GLU A 64 -10.86 42.68 -10.76
N THR A 65 -10.08 41.75 -11.34
CA THR A 65 -10.66 40.58 -12.02
C THR A 65 -11.42 39.68 -11.03
N PHE A 66 -10.93 39.53 -9.79
CA PHE A 66 -11.65 38.83 -8.73
C PHE A 66 -13.04 39.45 -8.47
N ASP A 67 -13.13 40.78 -8.32
CA ASP A 67 -14.38 41.49 -8.04
C ASP A 67 -15.38 41.44 -9.21
N LEU A 68 -14.89 41.26 -10.44
CA LEU A 68 -15.74 41.05 -11.62
C LEU A 68 -16.28 39.61 -11.71
N VAL A 69 -15.47 38.60 -11.38
CA VAL A 69 -15.83 37.18 -11.51
C VAL A 69 -16.72 36.72 -10.37
N VAL A 70 -16.39 37.08 -9.13
CA VAL A 70 -17.06 36.54 -7.93
C VAL A 70 -18.58 36.75 -7.90
N PRO A 71 -19.14 37.92 -8.29
CA PRO A 71 -20.59 38.12 -8.31
C PRO A 71 -21.34 37.23 -9.32
N ARG A 72 -20.63 36.64 -10.30
CA ARG A 72 -21.21 35.76 -11.31
C ARG A 72 -21.11 34.28 -10.94
N MET A 73 -20.51 33.96 -9.80
CA MET A 73 -20.32 32.57 -9.36
C MET A 73 -21.48 32.05 -8.54
N GLU A 74 -21.84 30.81 -8.82
CA GLU A 74 -22.63 29.97 -7.93
C GLU A 74 -21.74 29.37 -6.84
N ARG A 75 -22.24 29.24 -5.61
CA ARG A 75 -21.49 28.68 -4.47
C ARG A 75 -22.33 27.71 -3.64
N TRP A 76 -21.67 26.68 -3.10
CA TRP A 76 -22.27 25.72 -2.17
C TRP A 76 -21.21 25.16 -1.21
N ARG A 77 -21.65 24.58 -0.07
CA ARG A 77 -20.77 24.15 1.02
C ARG A 77 -20.59 22.64 1.18
N ASN A 78 -21.37 21.83 0.48
CA ASN A 78 -21.36 20.38 0.60
C ASN A 78 -21.18 19.72 -0.76
N MET A 79 -20.64 18.50 -0.76
CA MET A 79 -20.62 17.63 -1.92
C MET A 79 -21.50 16.41 -1.66
N THR A 80 -22.16 15.90 -2.69
CA THR A 80 -23.02 14.72 -2.58
C THR A 80 -22.46 13.59 -3.42
N LEU A 81 -22.47 12.37 -2.88
CA LEU A 81 -22.24 11.14 -3.63
C LEU A 81 -23.55 10.35 -3.65
N ALA A 82 -24.15 10.22 -4.82
CA ALA A 82 -25.33 9.40 -5.03
C ALA A 82 -24.90 8.01 -5.50
N HIS A 83 -24.80 7.10 -4.55
CA HIS A 83 -24.57 5.68 -4.77
C HIS A 83 -25.91 5.00 -5.12
N PRO A 84 -25.93 3.89 -5.90
CA PRO A 84 -27.17 3.15 -6.20
C PRO A 84 -27.96 2.75 -4.94
N ASP A 85 -27.25 2.42 -3.86
CA ASP A 85 -27.86 1.98 -2.59
C ASP A 85 -28.09 3.12 -1.57
N GLY A 86 -27.81 4.37 -1.92
CA GLY A 86 -28.04 5.51 -1.02
C GLY A 86 -27.23 6.76 -1.34
N LYS A 87 -27.61 7.89 -0.74
CA LYS A 87 -26.90 9.17 -0.91
C LYS A 87 -26.08 9.49 0.33
N VAL A 88 -24.84 9.92 0.15
CA VAL A 88 -23.97 10.41 1.22
C VAL A 88 -23.61 11.87 0.96
N THR A 89 -23.81 12.70 1.97
CA THR A 89 -23.40 14.10 1.96
C THR A 89 -22.06 14.23 2.67
N LEU A 90 -21.09 14.82 1.98
CA LEU A 90 -19.80 15.23 2.52
C LEU A 90 -19.92 16.69 2.92
N ASP A 91 -20.12 16.93 4.22
CA ASP A 91 -20.29 18.26 4.79
C ASP A 91 -18.98 19.07 4.73
N GLY A 92 -19.08 20.38 4.53
CA GLY A 92 -17.93 21.29 4.56
C GLY A 92 -17.03 21.26 3.33
N ILE A 93 -17.25 20.35 2.38
CA ILE A 93 -16.57 20.33 1.07
C ILE A 93 -17.33 21.24 0.09
N GLY A 94 -17.01 22.53 0.16
CA GLY A 94 -17.60 23.57 -0.68
C GLY A 94 -16.87 23.84 -1.99
N PHE A 95 -17.62 24.32 -2.97
CA PHE A 95 -17.10 24.75 -4.27
C PHE A 95 -17.84 25.99 -4.77
N ALA A 96 -17.19 26.69 -5.69
CA ALA A 96 -17.75 27.80 -6.45
C ALA A 96 -17.62 27.50 -7.95
N ALA A 97 -18.62 27.85 -8.75
CA ALA A 97 -18.57 27.66 -10.20
C ALA A 97 -19.11 28.85 -10.97
N VAL A 98 -18.63 29.02 -12.20
CA VAL A 98 -19.06 30.06 -13.14
C VAL A 98 -19.16 29.47 -14.54
N GLY A 99 -20.05 30.00 -15.37
CA GLY A 99 -20.09 29.64 -16.79
C GLY A 99 -18.75 29.90 -17.46
N ARG A 100 -18.25 28.94 -18.25
CA ARG A 100 -16.98 29.11 -18.99
C ARG A 100 -17.06 30.28 -19.97
N LEU A 101 -18.19 30.40 -20.69
CA LEU A 101 -18.42 31.54 -21.59
C LEU A 101 -18.39 32.85 -20.80
N GLU A 102 -19.12 32.90 -19.69
CA GLU A 102 -19.19 34.07 -18.81
C GLU A 102 -17.80 34.50 -18.33
N LEU A 103 -16.97 33.56 -17.87
CA LEU A 103 -15.59 33.84 -17.44
C LEU A 103 -14.73 34.38 -18.60
N ILE A 104 -14.85 33.79 -19.79
CA ILE A 104 -14.11 34.24 -20.98
C ILE A 104 -14.53 35.67 -21.35
N GLU A 105 -15.83 35.97 -21.35
CA GLU A 105 -16.34 37.32 -21.66
C GLU A 105 -15.86 38.38 -20.66
N ILE A 106 -15.81 38.05 -19.37
CA ILE A 106 -15.25 38.95 -18.34
C ILE A 106 -13.77 39.23 -18.62
N LEU A 107 -12.97 38.18 -18.85
CA LEU A 107 -11.55 38.32 -19.13
C LEU A 107 -11.30 39.05 -20.46
N ARG A 108 -12.14 38.82 -21.48
CA ARG A 108 -12.08 39.50 -22.78
C ARG A 108 -12.32 40.99 -22.62
N ALA A 109 -13.43 41.38 -22.03
CA ALA A 109 -13.77 42.79 -21.80
C ALA A 109 -12.67 43.49 -21.00
N ARG A 110 -12.10 42.80 -20.01
CA ARG A 110 -10.99 43.33 -19.20
C ARG A 110 -9.69 43.48 -20.00
N ALA A 111 -9.37 42.53 -20.88
CA ALA A 111 -8.22 42.63 -21.76
C ALA A 111 -8.36 43.80 -22.76
N GLU A 112 -9.55 43.99 -23.33
CA GLU A 112 -9.87 45.11 -24.23
C GLU A 112 -9.76 46.47 -23.51
N GLU A 113 -10.26 46.58 -22.28
CA GLU A 113 -10.15 47.78 -21.45
C GLU A 113 -8.68 48.17 -21.20
N LEU A 114 -7.81 47.18 -21.04
CA LEU A 114 -6.37 47.38 -20.86
C LEU A 114 -5.62 47.63 -22.18
N GLY A 115 -6.31 47.64 -23.32
CA GLY A 115 -5.75 47.90 -24.65
C GLY A 115 -5.03 46.71 -25.28
N VAL A 116 -5.39 45.47 -24.92
CA VAL A 116 -4.93 44.26 -25.62
C VAL A 116 -5.59 44.20 -27.00
N GLU A 117 -4.80 43.89 -28.03
CA GLU A 117 -5.33 43.67 -29.39
C GLU A 117 -5.82 42.23 -29.53
N LEU A 118 -7.14 42.01 -29.58
CA LEU A 118 -7.74 40.69 -29.76
C LEU A 118 -8.09 40.44 -31.24
N ARG A 119 -7.68 39.29 -31.77
CA ARG A 119 -7.94 38.85 -33.16
C ARG A 119 -8.65 37.51 -33.18
N PHE A 120 -9.97 37.54 -33.27
CA PHE A 120 -10.82 36.34 -33.43
C PHE A 120 -10.94 35.91 -34.89
N SER A 121 -11.38 34.67 -35.11
CA SER A 121 -11.45 34.04 -36.45
C SER A 121 -10.11 34.10 -37.20
N HIS A 122 -9.00 34.07 -36.46
CA HIS A 122 -7.65 34.21 -36.98
C HIS A 122 -6.80 33.02 -36.55
N ALA A 123 -6.75 31.99 -37.40
CA ALA A 123 -5.88 30.84 -37.17
C ALA A 123 -4.45 31.19 -37.59
N VAL A 124 -3.52 31.15 -36.63
CA VAL A 124 -2.08 31.22 -36.90
C VAL A 124 -1.64 29.85 -37.42
N ALA A 125 -1.11 29.78 -38.64
CA ALA A 125 -0.72 28.51 -39.26
C ALA A 125 0.76 28.18 -39.00
N SER A 126 1.62 29.19 -38.92
CA SER A 126 3.05 29.05 -38.58
C SER A 126 3.49 30.05 -37.50
N LEU A 127 4.51 29.69 -36.72
CA LEU A 127 5.17 30.62 -35.78
C LEU A 127 5.85 31.80 -36.48
N ASP A 128 6.14 31.69 -37.78
CA ASP A 128 6.74 32.77 -38.59
C ASP A 128 5.78 33.96 -38.81
N GLU A 129 4.49 33.78 -38.57
CA GLU A 129 3.48 34.86 -38.62
C GLU A 129 3.55 35.78 -37.39
N LEU A 130 4.31 35.38 -36.36
CA LEU A 130 4.44 36.06 -35.08
C LEU A 130 5.79 36.77 -34.98
N ASP A 131 5.73 38.06 -34.63
CA ASP A 131 6.88 38.98 -34.63
C ASP A 131 6.98 39.72 -33.29
N ALA A 132 6.79 38.99 -32.21
CA ALA A 132 6.91 39.50 -30.85
C ALA A 132 8.22 39.05 -30.19
N GLU A 133 8.69 39.84 -29.22
CA GLU A 133 9.82 39.49 -28.37
C GLU A 133 9.53 38.26 -27.49
N LEU A 134 8.25 38.04 -27.14
CA LEU A 134 7.78 36.85 -26.43
C LEU A 134 6.55 36.25 -27.15
N ILE A 135 6.55 34.95 -27.36
CA ILE A 135 5.44 34.18 -27.94
C ILE A 135 4.91 33.20 -26.89
N VAL A 136 3.62 33.30 -26.57
CA VAL A 136 2.95 32.47 -25.56
C VAL A 136 1.97 31.51 -26.23
N GLY A 137 2.17 30.21 -26.07
CA GLY A 137 1.22 29.16 -26.44
C GLY A 137 0.22 28.89 -25.32
N ALA A 138 -1.02 29.32 -25.50
CA ALA A 138 -2.13 29.17 -24.56
C ALA A 138 -3.39 28.57 -25.24
N ASP A 139 -3.20 27.92 -26.39
CA ASP A 139 -4.20 27.34 -27.29
C ASP A 139 -4.53 25.87 -26.98
N GLY A 140 -4.19 25.44 -25.76
CA GLY A 140 -4.62 24.19 -25.14
C GLY A 140 -3.96 22.94 -25.73
N LEU A 141 -4.68 21.81 -25.66
CA LEU A 141 -4.15 20.49 -26.03
C LEU A 141 -3.61 20.45 -27.46
N ASN A 142 -4.04 21.32 -28.36
CA ASN A 142 -3.57 21.34 -29.76
C ASN A 142 -2.56 22.46 -30.01
N SER A 143 -1.77 22.84 -29.01
CA SER A 143 -0.91 24.02 -29.10
C SER A 143 0.02 24.04 -30.31
N LEU A 144 -0.03 25.13 -31.08
CA LEU A 144 0.87 25.35 -32.21
C LEU A 144 2.32 25.45 -31.75
N VAL A 145 2.58 26.24 -30.70
CA VAL A 145 3.94 26.47 -30.17
C VAL A 145 4.60 25.14 -29.79
N ARG A 146 3.88 24.30 -29.02
CA ARG A 146 4.39 22.99 -28.61
C ARG A 146 4.64 22.06 -29.79
N ARG A 147 3.71 22.00 -30.76
CA ARG A 147 3.80 21.10 -31.93
C ARG A 147 4.88 21.53 -32.93
N ALA A 148 5.14 22.83 -33.04
CA ALA A 148 6.17 23.36 -33.94
C ALA A 148 7.59 23.13 -33.40
N LEU A 149 7.75 22.95 -32.08
CA LEU A 149 9.04 22.79 -31.41
C LEU A 149 9.06 21.55 -30.49
N PRO A 150 8.81 20.33 -31.01
CA PRO A 150 8.62 19.13 -30.20
C PRO A 150 9.89 18.73 -29.42
N ASP A 151 11.08 18.88 -30.02
CA ASP A 151 12.35 18.57 -29.38
C ASP A 151 12.67 19.53 -28.22
N ALA A 152 12.19 20.77 -28.31
CA ALA A 152 12.41 21.77 -27.27
C ALA A 152 11.52 21.54 -26.05
N PHE A 153 10.24 21.23 -26.27
CA PHE A 153 9.25 21.08 -25.18
C PHE A 153 9.10 19.64 -24.66
N ALA A 154 9.58 18.64 -25.41
CA ALA A 154 9.55 17.22 -25.06
C ALA A 154 8.17 16.75 -24.51
N PRO A 155 7.11 16.76 -25.34
CA PRO A 155 5.77 16.41 -24.89
C PRO A 155 5.58 14.90 -24.72
N GLU A 156 5.14 14.48 -23.54
CA GLU A 156 4.63 13.15 -23.26
C GLU A 156 3.11 13.19 -23.28
N LEU A 157 2.48 12.44 -24.20
CA LEU A 157 1.03 12.38 -24.34
C LEU A 157 0.55 10.93 -24.31
N ASP A 158 -0.29 10.62 -23.32
CA ASP A 158 -0.99 9.35 -23.17
C ASP A 158 -2.49 9.62 -22.89
N HIS A 159 -3.33 8.59 -22.70
CA HIS A 159 -4.76 8.73 -22.41
C HIS A 159 -5.19 7.83 -21.25
N PHE A 160 -6.21 8.26 -20.49
CA PHE A 160 -6.94 7.35 -19.61
C PHE A 160 -7.83 6.40 -20.42
N THR A 161 -8.24 5.28 -19.84
CA THR A 161 -9.08 4.28 -20.51
C THR A 161 -10.55 4.69 -20.55
N ASN A 162 -11.01 5.47 -19.57
CA ASN A 162 -12.39 5.92 -19.50
C ASN A 162 -12.76 6.90 -20.61
N HIS A 163 -14.01 6.79 -21.03
CA HIS A 163 -14.64 7.71 -21.97
C HIS A 163 -15.55 8.67 -21.21
N PHE A 164 -15.51 9.94 -21.60
CA PHE A 164 -16.41 10.95 -21.06
C PHE A 164 -17.02 11.83 -22.15
N ALA A 165 -18.21 12.35 -21.89
CA ALA A 165 -18.88 13.38 -22.67
C ALA A 165 -19.34 14.52 -21.74
N TRP A 166 -19.14 15.76 -22.18
CA TRP A 166 -19.46 16.95 -21.39
C TRP A 166 -20.70 17.65 -21.94
N PHE A 167 -21.81 17.55 -21.22
CA PHE A 167 -23.08 18.21 -21.51
C PHE A 167 -23.35 19.37 -20.54
N GLY A 168 -24.31 20.20 -20.90
CA GLY A 168 -25.02 21.09 -19.97
C GLY A 168 -26.35 20.46 -19.58
N ALA A 169 -26.97 20.97 -18.54
CA ALA A 169 -28.37 20.66 -18.20
C ALA A 169 -29.15 21.97 -18.04
N ASP A 170 -30.40 22.00 -18.51
CA ASP A 170 -31.30 23.17 -18.39
C ASP A 170 -31.98 23.30 -17.01
N ARG A 171 -31.34 22.75 -15.96
CA ARG A 171 -31.71 22.91 -14.55
C ARG A 171 -30.50 23.28 -13.70
N ALA A 172 -30.76 23.85 -12.52
CA ALA A 172 -29.76 23.97 -11.45
C ALA A 172 -29.76 22.71 -10.56
N PHE A 173 -28.57 22.30 -10.12
CA PHE A 173 -28.38 21.33 -9.03
C PHE A 173 -27.93 22.02 -7.74
N ASP A 174 -28.32 21.49 -6.59
CA ASP A 174 -28.12 22.12 -5.28
C ASP A 174 -26.67 22.12 -4.81
N THR A 175 -25.93 21.09 -5.19
CA THR A 175 -24.52 20.89 -4.84
C THR A 175 -23.79 20.18 -5.97
N LEU A 176 -22.47 20.22 -5.93
CA LEU A 176 -21.67 19.29 -6.71
C LEU A 176 -22.02 17.87 -6.29
N THR A 177 -22.47 17.08 -7.25
CA THR A 177 -22.86 15.70 -7.05
C THR A 177 -22.15 14.79 -8.04
N GLN A 178 -21.65 13.66 -7.55
CA GLN A 178 -21.33 12.50 -8.38
C GLN A 178 -22.49 11.52 -8.26
N THR A 179 -23.13 11.19 -9.38
CA THR A 179 -24.21 10.22 -9.40
C THR A 179 -23.78 8.97 -10.15
N PHE A 180 -23.76 7.85 -9.46
CA PHE A 180 -23.36 6.56 -10.01
C PHE A 180 -24.60 5.72 -10.27
N VAL A 181 -24.66 5.10 -11.44
CA VAL A 181 -25.76 4.21 -11.84
C VAL A 181 -25.20 2.85 -12.27
N ARG A 182 -25.94 1.78 -11.93
CA ARG A 182 -25.69 0.43 -12.45
C ARG A 182 -26.74 0.11 -13.50
N THR A 183 -26.29 -0.37 -14.65
CA THR A 183 -27.15 -0.79 -15.75
C THR A 183 -26.79 -2.22 -16.17
N GLU A 184 -27.62 -2.83 -17.00
CA GLU A 184 -27.32 -4.15 -17.58
C GLU A 184 -26.08 -4.13 -18.50
N LYS A 185 -25.68 -2.95 -18.99
CA LYS A 185 -24.56 -2.75 -19.93
C LYS A 185 -23.30 -2.24 -19.25
N GLY A 186 -23.30 -2.08 -17.92
CA GLY A 186 -22.16 -1.57 -17.16
C GLY A 186 -22.53 -0.39 -16.25
N ALA A 187 -21.52 0.20 -15.62
CA ALA A 187 -21.71 1.29 -14.67
C ALA A 187 -21.33 2.64 -15.30
N LEU A 188 -22.10 3.68 -14.98
CA LEU A 188 -21.84 5.04 -15.44
C LEU A 188 -21.81 5.99 -14.24
N ASN A 189 -21.05 7.07 -14.38
CA ASN A 189 -21.03 8.18 -13.45
C ASN A 189 -21.43 9.48 -14.14
N ALA A 190 -22.21 10.32 -13.46
CA ALA A 190 -22.46 11.70 -13.84
C ALA A 190 -21.91 12.67 -12.79
N HIS A 191 -20.99 13.52 -13.20
CA HIS A 191 -20.51 14.66 -12.43
C HIS A 191 -21.31 15.91 -12.82
N HIS A 192 -22.08 16.45 -11.88
CA HIS A 192 -22.92 17.63 -12.15
C HIS A 192 -22.90 18.66 -11.03
N TYR A 193 -23.02 19.93 -11.42
CA TYR A 193 -23.07 21.09 -10.54
C TYR A 193 -23.63 22.31 -11.27
N ARG A 194 -24.31 23.20 -10.55
CA ARG A 194 -24.77 24.48 -11.11
C ARG A 194 -23.60 25.43 -11.36
N PHE A 195 -23.67 26.20 -12.43
CA PHE A 195 -22.73 27.29 -12.72
C PHE A 195 -23.43 28.60 -13.07
N ALA A 196 -24.76 28.57 -13.20
CA ALA A 196 -25.66 29.72 -13.32
C ALA A 196 -27.03 29.35 -12.72
N PRO A 197 -27.91 30.33 -12.43
CA PRO A 197 -29.17 30.08 -11.71
C PRO A 197 -30.11 29.04 -12.34
N ASN A 198 -30.00 28.82 -13.66
CA ASN A 198 -30.85 27.88 -14.42
C ASN A 198 -30.03 26.93 -15.32
N ARG A 199 -28.73 26.76 -15.05
CA ARG A 199 -27.85 25.90 -15.85
C ARG A 199 -26.83 25.16 -14.98
N SER A 200 -26.56 23.93 -15.38
CA SER A 200 -25.56 23.08 -14.74
C SER A 200 -24.65 22.40 -15.74
N THR A 201 -23.44 22.08 -15.29
CA THR A 201 -22.56 21.13 -15.96
C THR A 201 -23.09 19.72 -15.71
N PHE A 202 -23.01 18.86 -16.71
CA PHE A 202 -23.34 17.43 -16.60
C PHE A 202 -22.33 16.61 -17.42
N ILE A 203 -21.31 16.06 -16.76
CA ILE A 203 -20.27 15.25 -17.40
C ILE A 203 -20.58 13.79 -17.14
N VAL A 204 -20.77 13.00 -18.19
CA VAL A 204 -20.97 11.55 -18.09
C VAL A 204 -19.65 10.86 -18.37
N GLU A 205 -19.33 9.83 -17.57
CA GLU A 205 -18.10 9.05 -17.69
C GLU A 205 -18.38 7.55 -17.47
N CYS A 206 -17.73 6.69 -18.26
CA CYS A 206 -17.82 5.23 -18.15
C CYS A 206 -16.53 4.55 -18.63
N ASP A 207 -16.37 3.27 -18.29
CA ASP A 207 -15.26 2.45 -18.78
C ASP A 207 -15.43 2.06 -20.26
N ASP A 208 -14.35 1.57 -20.87
CA ASP A 208 -14.30 1.21 -22.29
C ASP A 208 -15.32 0.10 -22.65
N ALA A 209 -15.50 -0.88 -21.78
CA ALA A 209 -16.45 -1.97 -21.99
C ALA A 209 -17.91 -1.47 -21.99
N THR A 210 -18.26 -0.58 -21.06
CA THR A 210 -19.57 0.07 -21.00
C THR A 210 -19.78 0.96 -22.22
N PHE A 211 -18.75 1.71 -22.62
CA PHE A 211 -18.78 2.58 -23.78
C PHE A 211 -19.13 1.82 -25.07
N GLU A 212 -18.45 0.70 -25.31
CA GLU A 212 -18.69 -0.19 -26.45
C GLU A 212 -20.08 -0.86 -26.37
N ALA A 213 -20.51 -1.30 -25.19
CA ALA A 213 -21.81 -1.95 -24.99
C ALA A 213 -23.01 -1.02 -25.30
N TYR A 214 -22.83 0.28 -25.08
CA TYR A 214 -23.81 1.29 -25.48
C TYR A 214 -23.66 1.76 -26.94
N GLY A 215 -22.54 1.45 -27.60
CA GLY A 215 -22.28 1.86 -28.97
C GLY A 215 -22.10 3.38 -29.13
N PHE A 216 -21.65 4.07 -28.07
CA PHE A 216 -21.54 5.54 -28.04
C PHE A 216 -20.66 6.11 -29.16
N ALA A 217 -19.66 5.36 -29.65
CA ALA A 217 -18.81 5.75 -30.78
C ALA A 217 -19.60 6.05 -32.07
N SER A 218 -20.77 5.43 -32.24
CA SER A 218 -21.60 5.55 -33.44
C SER A 218 -22.70 6.61 -33.35
N LEU A 219 -22.95 7.15 -32.15
CA LEU A 219 -24.02 8.10 -31.90
C LEU A 219 -23.60 9.53 -32.22
N SER A 220 -24.52 10.32 -32.75
CA SER A 220 -24.38 11.78 -32.81
C SER A 220 -24.39 12.40 -31.41
N GLU A 221 -24.01 13.69 -31.30
CA GLU A 221 -24.08 14.42 -30.02
C GLU A 221 -25.51 14.44 -29.45
N GLY A 222 -26.52 14.60 -30.32
CA GLY A 222 -27.93 14.62 -29.93
C GLY A 222 -28.43 13.27 -29.42
N GLU A 223 -28.16 12.19 -30.17
CA GLU A 223 -28.51 10.82 -29.75
C GLU A 223 -27.79 10.42 -28.45
N SER A 224 -26.53 10.81 -28.29
CA SER A 224 -25.78 10.60 -27.04
C SER A 224 -26.41 11.34 -25.87
N ALA A 225 -26.88 12.58 -26.08
CA ALA A 225 -27.54 13.38 -25.05
C ALA A 225 -28.90 12.79 -24.65
N GLU A 226 -29.69 12.30 -25.61
CA GLU A 226 -30.97 11.64 -25.35
C GLU A 226 -30.78 10.35 -24.55
N LEU A 227 -29.85 9.48 -24.98
CA LEU A 227 -29.56 8.23 -24.29
C LEU A 227 -29.02 8.47 -22.87
N CYS A 228 -28.10 9.42 -22.69
CA CYS A 228 -27.63 9.81 -21.35
C CYS A 228 -28.77 10.39 -20.50
N ALA A 229 -29.71 11.12 -21.09
CA ALA A 229 -30.87 11.65 -20.38
C ALA A 229 -31.81 10.54 -19.88
N GLU A 230 -31.96 9.46 -20.66
CA GLU A 230 -32.70 8.27 -20.25
C GLU A 230 -32.00 7.53 -19.10
N ILE A 231 -30.69 7.27 -19.23
CA ILE A 231 -29.89 6.58 -18.20
C ILE A 231 -29.94 7.34 -16.86
N PHE A 232 -29.88 8.67 -16.91
CA PHE A 232 -29.90 9.53 -15.73
C PHE A 232 -31.27 10.20 -15.48
N ALA A 233 -32.37 9.60 -15.95
CA ALA A 233 -33.70 10.21 -15.88
C ALA A 233 -34.12 10.63 -14.46
N GLU A 234 -33.84 9.79 -13.46
CA GLU A 234 -34.11 10.10 -12.05
C GLU A 234 -33.31 11.32 -11.57
N THR A 235 -32.04 11.42 -11.99
CA THR A 235 -31.16 12.53 -11.62
C THR A 235 -31.61 13.83 -12.28
N LEU A 236 -31.94 13.76 -13.57
CA LEU A 236 -32.32 14.92 -14.37
C LEU A 236 -33.73 15.41 -14.05
N GLY A 237 -34.63 14.55 -13.60
CA GLY A 237 -36.00 14.93 -13.24
C GLY A 237 -36.75 15.63 -14.37
N GLY A 238 -36.53 15.18 -15.61
CA GLY A 238 -37.12 15.76 -16.83
C GLY A 238 -36.35 16.94 -17.45
N ALA A 239 -35.22 17.35 -16.89
CA ALA A 239 -34.33 18.32 -17.54
C ALA A 239 -33.66 17.75 -18.79
N ARG A 240 -33.41 18.61 -19.77
CA ARG A 240 -32.74 18.24 -21.02
C ARG A 240 -31.24 18.45 -20.92
N LEU A 241 -30.49 17.54 -21.52
CA LEU A 241 -29.07 17.72 -21.75
C LEU A 241 -28.83 18.62 -22.96
N ILE A 242 -27.93 19.59 -22.80
CA ILE A 242 -27.54 20.59 -23.81
C ILE A 242 -26.19 20.16 -24.38
N THR A 243 -26.08 20.11 -25.71
CA THR A 243 -24.85 19.75 -26.42
C THR A 243 -24.04 20.98 -26.82
N ASN A 244 -22.72 20.92 -26.71
CA ASN A 244 -21.78 21.94 -27.21
C ASN A 244 -20.42 21.31 -27.53
N LYS A 245 -20.29 20.66 -28.70
CA LYS A 245 -19.19 19.74 -29.01
C LYS A 245 -19.05 18.67 -27.93
N SER A 246 -20.19 18.13 -27.51
CA SER A 246 -20.33 17.13 -26.45
C SER A 246 -20.01 15.73 -26.94
N VAL A 247 -18.85 15.59 -27.56
CA VAL A 247 -18.36 14.32 -28.11
C VAL A 247 -17.73 13.46 -27.03
N TRP A 248 -17.93 12.15 -27.13
CA TRP A 248 -17.25 11.18 -26.29
C TRP A 248 -15.75 11.13 -26.63
N ARG A 249 -14.92 11.14 -25.59
CA ARG A 249 -13.47 11.09 -25.74
C ARG A 249 -12.82 10.55 -24.48
N ARG A 250 -11.59 10.07 -24.65
CA ARG A 250 -10.70 9.72 -23.55
C ARG A 250 -9.94 10.96 -23.07
N PHE A 251 -9.71 11.08 -21.77
CA PHE A 251 -9.01 12.24 -21.23
C PHE A 251 -7.49 12.12 -21.50
N PRO A 252 -6.85 13.15 -22.09
CA PRO A 252 -5.42 13.14 -22.39
C PRO A 252 -4.58 13.39 -21.13
N LYS A 253 -3.50 12.63 -20.97
CA LYS A 253 -2.42 12.82 -20.00
C LYS A 253 -1.24 13.47 -20.70
N LEU A 254 -1.20 14.80 -20.73
CA LEU A 254 -0.13 15.58 -21.32
C LEU A 254 0.81 16.10 -20.23
N TRP A 255 2.12 15.98 -20.45
CA TRP A 255 3.15 16.71 -19.73
C TRP A 255 4.31 17.09 -20.66
N CYS A 256 4.73 18.35 -20.65
CA CYS A 256 5.92 18.80 -21.37
C CYS A 256 7.15 18.82 -20.45
N GLY A 257 8.27 18.26 -20.91
CA GLY A 257 9.54 18.24 -20.21
C GLY A 257 10.21 19.61 -20.05
N ALA A 258 9.84 20.58 -20.90
CA ALA A 258 10.18 21.99 -20.76
C ALA A 258 8.96 22.85 -21.11
N TRP A 259 8.89 24.05 -20.54
CA TRP A 259 7.78 25.02 -20.71
C TRP A 259 8.23 26.31 -21.40
N ALA A 260 9.54 26.52 -21.57
CA ALA A 260 10.08 27.65 -22.31
C ALA A 260 11.29 27.24 -23.17
N SER A 261 11.45 27.89 -24.32
CA SER A 261 12.59 27.71 -25.24
C SER A 261 12.81 28.94 -26.11
N GLY A 262 13.93 29.65 -25.87
CA GLY A 262 14.18 30.96 -26.47
C GLY A 262 13.01 31.91 -26.17
N ARG A 263 12.50 32.59 -27.19
CA ARG A 263 11.34 33.48 -27.05
C ARG A 263 9.96 32.81 -26.92
N HIS A 264 9.88 31.48 -26.85
CA HIS A 264 8.62 30.74 -26.84
C HIS A 264 8.34 30.16 -25.47
N VAL A 265 7.11 30.30 -24.98
CA VAL A 265 6.65 29.74 -23.71
C VAL A 265 5.27 29.09 -23.88
N ILE A 266 4.99 28.02 -23.14
CA ILE A 266 3.69 27.33 -23.12
C ILE A 266 3.13 27.28 -21.70
N LEU A 267 1.80 27.35 -21.56
CA LEU A 267 1.13 27.33 -20.26
C LEU A 267 -0.27 26.70 -20.31
N GLY A 268 -0.80 26.28 -19.15
CA GLY A 268 -2.08 25.57 -19.07
C GLY A 268 -2.09 24.27 -19.89
N ASP A 269 -3.22 23.97 -20.53
CA ASP A 269 -3.42 22.77 -21.37
C ASP A 269 -2.45 22.67 -22.58
N ALA A 270 -1.71 23.75 -22.88
CA ALA A 270 -0.60 23.68 -23.85
C ALA A 270 0.62 22.96 -23.27
N ALA A 271 0.87 23.06 -21.97
CA ALA A 271 2.03 22.51 -21.27
C ALA A 271 1.74 21.20 -20.52
N HIS A 272 0.57 21.08 -19.90
CA HIS A 272 0.15 19.91 -19.13
C HIS A 272 -1.38 19.83 -19.03
N THR A 273 -1.94 18.65 -18.78
CA THR A 273 -3.39 18.49 -18.53
C THR A 273 -3.66 17.91 -17.15
N ALA A 274 -4.79 18.28 -16.55
CA ALA A 274 -5.24 17.76 -15.26
C ALA A 274 -6.69 17.29 -15.34
N HIS A 275 -6.94 16.03 -14.98
CA HIS A 275 -8.29 15.46 -14.98
C HIS A 275 -9.25 16.28 -14.11
N PHE A 276 -10.48 16.49 -14.60
CA PHE A 276 -11.49 17.29 -13.90
C PHE A 276 -11.95 16.69 -12.56
N SER A 277 -11.55 15.45 -12.24
CA SER A 277 -11.81 14.82 -10.94
C SER A 277 -11.31 15.60 -9.71
N ILE A 278 -10.38 16.55 -9.87
CA ILE A 278 -9.96 17.45 -8.79
C ILE A 278 -10.19 18.94 -9.12
N GLY A 279 -10.99 19.24 -10.17
CA GLY A 279 -11.47 20.60 -10.48
C GLY A 279 -10.37 21.65 -10.68
N SER A 280 -9.24 21.29 -11.32
CA SER A 280 -8.03 22.14 -11.29
C SER A 280 -7.53 22.68 -12.63
N GLY A 281 -8.09 22.29 -13.79
CA GLY A 281 -7.55 22.68 -15.11
C GLY A 281 -7.47 24.20 -15.33
N THR A 282 -8.60 24.90 -15.28
CA THR A 282 -8.63 26.38 -15.45
C THR A 282 -7.83 27.11 -14.37
N ARG A 283 -7.88 26.62 -13.13
CA ARG A 283 -7.09 27.15 -12.02
C ARG A 283 -5.60 27.07 -12.32
N LEU A 284 -5.10 25.88 -12.69
CA LEU A 284 -3.68 25.68 -13.00
C LEU A 284 -3.25 26.59 -14.15
N ALA A 285 -4.07 26.72 -15.19
CA ALA A 285 -3.78 27.58 -16.32
C ALA A 285 -3.65 29.07 -15.93
N MET A 286 -4.49 29.55 -15.00
CA MET A 286 -4.39 30.92 -14.47
C MET A 286 -3.19 31.11 -13.52
N GLU A 287 -2.90 30.11 -12.68
CA GLU A 287 -1.70 30.12 -11.82
C GLU A 287 -0.41 30.07 -12.66
N ASP A 288 -0.42 29.37 -13.79
CA ASP A 288 0.72 29.36 -14.73
C ASP A 288 0.93 30.75 -15.35
N ALA A 289 -0.15 31.45 -15.70
CA ALA A 289 -0.09 32.85 -16.17
C ALA A 289 0.49 33.78 -15.10
N ILE A 290 0.05 33.65 -13.84
CA ILE A 290 0.59 34.43 -12.71
C ILE A 290 2.07 34.16 -12.52
N ALA A 291 2.49 32.89 -12.55
CA ALA A 291 3.88 32.52 -12.36
C ALA A 291 4.78 33.07 -13.48
N LEU A 292 4.32 33.00 -14.74
CA LEU A 292 5.04 33.56 -15.89
C LEU A 292 5.23 35.07 -15.76
N VAL A 293 4.14 35.81 -15.52
CA VAL A 293 4.20 37.28 -15.41
C VAL A 293 4.97 37.70 -14.15
N GLY A 294 4.85 36.95 -13.05
CA GLY A 294 5.65 37.18 -11.86
C GLY A 294 7.15 37.00 -12.10
N ALA A 295 7.56 36.01 -12.91
CA ALA A 295 8.95 35.82 -13.30
C ALA A 295 9.44 36.97 -14.19
N LEU A 296 8.63 37.41 -15.16
CA LEU A 296 8.91 38.60 -15.98
C LEU A 296 9.05 39.89 -15.14
N ALA A 297 8.36 39.99 -14.01
CA ALA A 297 8.47 41.14 -13.12
C ALA A 297 9.78 41.13 -12.30
N ARG A 298 10.30 39.95 -11.97
CA ARG A 298 11.52 39.78 -11.14
C ARG A 298 12.83 39.95 -11.93
N HIS A 299 12.78 39.73 -13.24
CA HIS A 299 13.97 39.71 -14.08
C HIS A 299 13.88 40.73 -15.21
N ASP A 300 14.99 41.44 -15.47
CA ASP A 300 15.08 42.37 -16.59
C ASP A 300 15.48 41.67 -17.91
N ASP A 301 16.06 40.47 -17.83
CA ASP A 301 16.42 39.60 -18.96
C ASP A 301 15.35 38.53 -19.21
N LEU A 302 14.95 38.35 -20.48
CA LEU A 302 13.86 37.44 -20.85
C LEU A 302 14.24 35.97 -20.63
N ASP A 303 15.46 35.57 -21.01
CA ASP A 303 15.89 34.17 -20.86
C ASP A 303 15.97 33.81 -19.38
N ALA A 304 16.48 34.70 -18.53
CA ALA A 304 16.46 34.54 -17.07
C ALA A 304 15.03 34.43 -16.50
N ALA A 305 14.09 35.26 -16.98
CA ALA A 305 12.71 35.21 -16.54
C ALA A 305 12.03 33.87 -16.92
N LEU A 306 12.26 33.39 -18.14
CA LEU A 306 11.68 32.13 -18.60
C LEU A 306 12.29 30.92 -17.89
N ALA A 307 13.59 30.96 -17.59
CA ALA A 307 14.25 29.96 -16.76
C ALA A 307 13.68 29.92 -15.34
N ASP A 308 13.43 31.09 -14.72
CA ASP A 308 12.80 31.19 -13.39
C ASP A 308 11.36 30.65 -13.39
N TYR A 309 10.55 31.03 -14.39
CA TYR A 309 9.19 30.50 -14.56
C TYR A 309 9.18 28.98 -14.58
N GLN A 310 10.04 28.38 -15.42
CA GLN A 310 10.13 26.94 -15.55
C GLN A 310 10.56 26.28 -14.24
N ALA A 311 11.65 26.77 -13.63
CA ALA A 311 12.24 26.19 -12.43
C ALA A 311 11.30 26.23 -11.22
N VAL A 312 10.56 27.33 -11.05
CA VAL A 312 9.67 27.54 -9.90
C VAL A 312 8.31 26.86 -10.12
N ARG A 313 7.72 26.99 -11.31
CA ARG A 313 6.32 26.57 -11.53
C ARG A 313 6.18 25.08 -11.80
N MET A 314 7.06 24.47 -12.57
CA MET A 314 6.92 23.06 -12.98
C MET A 314 6.79 22.11 -11.79
N PRO A 315 7.61 22.16 -10.72
CA PRO A 315 7.48 21.24 -9.59
C PRO A 315 6.13 21.35 -8.87
N ILE A 316 5.60 22.56 -8.77
CA ILE A 316 4.31 22.84 -8.11
C ILE A 316 3.16 22.27 -8.95
N ALA A 317 3.16 22.55 -10.26
CA ALA A 317 2.15 22.03 -11.18
C ALA A 317 2.20 20.50 -11.25
N ARG A 318 3.40 19.91 -11.31
CA ARG A 318 3.59 18.46 -11.37
C ARG A 318 2.92 17.74 -10.20
N LYS A 319 3.10 18.26 -8.98
CA LYS A 319 2.47 17.70 -7.77
C LYS A 319 0.94 17.67 -7.87
N ILE A 320 0.33 18.67 -8.50
CA ILE A 320 -1.13 18.74 -8.67
C ILE A 320 -1.58 17.80 -9.79
N VAL A 321 -0.84 17.75 -10.91
CA VAL A 321 -1.12 16.85 -12.04
C VAL A 321 -0.99 15.38 -11.62
N ASP A 322 0.04 14.99 -10.90
CA ASP A 322 0.23 13.62 -10.42
C ASP A 322 -0.92 13.19 -9.47
N ALA A 323 -1.39 14.11 -8.62
CA ALA A 323 -2.56 13.88 -7.78
C ALA A 323 -3.87 13.77 -8.60
N ALA A 324 -4.00 14.57 -9.67
CA ALA A 324 -5.12 14.47 -10.60
C ALA A 324 -5.12 13.12 -11.31
N ASN A 325 -3.94 12.62 -11.72
CA ASN A 325 -3.78 11.33 -12.37
C ASN A 325 -4.11 10.16 -11.45
N THR A 326 -3.64 10.22 -10.19
CA THR A 326 -3.99 9.25 -9.15
C THR A 326 -5.51 9.24 -8.92
N SER A 327 -6.12 10.43 -8.81
CA SER A 327 -7.58 10.57 -8.68
C SER A 327 -8.34 10.04 -9.91
N ALA A 328 -7.85 10.28 -11.13
CA ALA A 328 -8.48 9.77 -12.35
C ALA A 328 -8.44 8.24 -12.45
N THR A 329 -7.36 7.61 -11.99
CA THR A 329 -7.26 6.13 -11.93
C THR A 329 -8.36 5.52 -11.05
N TRP A 330 -8.87 6.26 -10.05
CA TRP A 330 -10.04 5.82 -9.27
C TRP A 330 -11.29 5.68 -10.14
N TYR A 331 -11.49 6.60 -11.10
CA TYR A 331 -12.62 6.57 -12.02
C TYR A 331 -12.51 5.39 -12.99
N GLU A 332 -11.31 4.96 -13.38
CA GLU A 332 -11.14 3.76 -14.21
C GLU A 332 -11.63 2.48 -13.52
N HIS A 333 -11.78 2.51 -12.20
CA HIS A 333 -12.14 1.34 -11.39
C HIS A 333 -13.40 1.56 -10.53
N PHE A 334 -14.16 2.64 -10.73
CA PHE A 334 -15.27 2.96 -9.82
C PHE A 334 -16.37 1.89 -9.86
N ALA A 335 -16.56 1.20 -10.99
CA ALA A 335 -17.58 0.16 -11.14
C ALA A 335 -17.43 -0.96 -10.09
N GLN A 336 -16.19 -1.38 -9.82
CA GLN A 336 -15.87 -2.38 -8.80
C GLN A 336 -16.14 -1.85 -7.38
N LYS A 337 -15.87 -0.56 -7.18
CA LYS A 337 -16.04 0.12 -5.89
C LYS A 337 -17.50 0.32 -5.52
N LEU A 338 -18.43 0.30 -6.49
CA LEU A 338 -19.86 0.32 -6.19
C LEU A 338 -20.30 -0.85 -5.30
N ALA A 339 -19.51 -1.93 -5.14
CA ALA A 339 -19.82 -2.98 -4.18
C ALA A 339 -19.73 -2.53 -2.70
N LEU A 340 -19.10 -1.39 -2.43
CA LEU A 340 -18.98 -0.83 -1.08
C LEU A 340 -20.32 -0.26 -0.59
N PRO A 341 -20.63 -0.38 0.72
CA PRO A 341 -21.72 0.39 1.33
C PRO A 341 -21.54 1.90 1.10
N PRO A 342 -22.63 2.70 1.01
CA PRO A 342 -22.54 4.12 0.63
C PRO A 342 -21.52 4.95 1.43
N LEU A 343 -21.43 4.74 2.76
CA LEU A 343 -20.46 5.44 3.62
C LEU A 343 -19.01 5.05 3.32
N ASP A 344 -18.74 3.75 3.09
CA ASP A 344 -17.41 3.26 2.74
C ASP A 344 -16.99 3.71 1.35
N PHE A 345 -17.93 3.66 0.40
CA PHE A 345 -17.74 4.21 -0.94
C PHE A 345 -17.38 5.70 -0.88
N ALA A 346 -18.09 6.48 -0.04
CA ALA A 346 -17.83 7.90 0.12
C ALA A 346 -16.46 8.19 0.75
N PHE A 347 -16.05 7.38 1.73
CA PHE A 347 -14.72 7.50 2.35
C PHE A 347 -13.60 7.15 1.35
N ASP A 348 -13.74 6.05 0.60
CA ASP A 348 -12.81 5.66 -0.45
C ASP A 348 -12.75 6.71 -1.58
N TYR A 349 -13.89 7.31 -1.96
CA TYR A 349 -13.92 8.40 -2.93
C TYR A 349 -13.17 9.63 -2.43
N VAL A 350 -13.45 10.14 -1.23
CA VAL A 350 -12.86 11.41 -0.76
C VAL A 350 -11.36 11.29 -0.48
N THR A 351 -10.88 10.10 -0.14
CA THR A 351 -9.45 9.81 0.11
C THR A 351 -8.67 9.38 -1.14
N ARG A 352 -9.33 9.18 -2.29
CA ARG A 352 -8.76 8.60 -3.53
C ARG A 352 -7.46 9.21 -4.05
N SER A 353 -7.23 10.50 -3.77
CA SER A 353 -6.04 11.22 -4.25
C SER A 353 -4.83 11.08 -3.32
N GLY A 354 -5.00 10.48 -2.15
CA GLY A 354 -3.98 10.44 -1.08
C GLY A 354 -3.70 11.78 -0.40
N ARG A 355 -4.36 12.88 -0.81
CA ARG A 355 -4.15 14.23 -0.25
C ARG A 355 -4.99 14.57 0.97
N ILE A 356 -6.01 13.76 1.23
CA ILE A 356 -6.92 13.90 2.37
C ILE A 356 -6.79 12.63 3.19
N ASP A 357 -6.20 12.76 4.37
CA ASP A 357 -6.19 11.72 5.40
C ASP A 357 -7.41 11.87 6.33
N ILE A 358 -7.56 10.92 7.25
CA ILE A 358 -8.70 10.88 8.17
C ILE A 358 -8.73 12.07 9.14
N GLU A 359 -7.58 12.60 9.56
CA GLU A 359 -7.50 13.73 10.49
C GLU A 359 -7.97 15.01 9.81
N ARG A 360 -7.49 15.26 8.59
CA ARG A 360 -7.95 16.36 7.76
C ARG A 360 -9.43 16.23 7.43
N LEU A 361 -9.90 15.01 7.18
CA LEU A 361 -11.31 14.76 6.89
C LEU A 361 -12.21 14.97 8.11
N ARG A 362 -11.76 14.66 9.34
CA ARG A 362 -12.47 15.02 10.57
C ARG A 362 -12.64 16.54 10.71
N ALA A 363 -11.61 17.30 10.33
CA ALA A 363 -11.67 18.76 10.38
C ALA A 363 -12.57 19.35 9.27
N LEU A 364 -12.56 18.76 8.07
CA LEU A 364 -13.32 19.27 6.92
C LEU A 364 -14.78 18.82 6.91
N SER A 365 -15.04 17.57 7.28
CA SER A 365 -16.35 16.89 7.15
C SER A 365 -16.70 16.11 8.43
N PRO A 366 -16.86 16.79 9.58
CA PRO A 366 -17.05 16.15 10.88
C PRO A 366 -18.30 15.27 10.93
N LYS A 367 -19.41 15.69 10.32
CA LYS A 367 -20.65 14.89 10.36
C LYS A 367 -20.53 13.63 9.52
N PHE A 368 -19.89 13.72 8.36
CA PHE A 368 -19.60 12.55 7.54
C PHE A 368 -18.70 11.55 8.29
N ILE A 369 -17.62 12.02 8.91
CA ILE A 369 -16.73 11.12 9.65
C ILE A 369 -17.43 10.50 10.85
N GLU A 370 -18.20 11.27 11.62
CA GLU A 370 -18.99 10.72 12.73
C GLU A 370 -19.95 9.62 12.24
N ALA A 371 -20.65 9.83 11.12
CA ALA A 371 -21.54 8.82 10.54
C ALA A 371 -20.75 7.60 10.03
N TRP A 372 -19.57 7.81 9.46
CA TRP A 372 -18.71 6.74 8.98
C TRP A 372 -18.13 5.94 10.16
N GLU A 373 -17.58 6.56 11.20
CA GLU A 373 -17.02 5.88 12.38
C GLU A 373 -18.07 5.09 13.16
N ASN A 374 -19.30 5.62 13.25
CA ASN A 374 -20.41 4.96 13.93
C ASN A 374 -21.18 3.96 13.07
N ARG A 375 -20.77 3.76 11.79
CA ARG A 375 -21.44 2.79 10.92
C ARG A 375 -21.26 1.38 11.49
N PRO A 376 -22.26 0.49 11.33
CA PRO A 376 -22.06 -0.93 11.61
C PRO A 376 -20.80 -1.38 10.87
N ALA A 377 -19.89 -2.08 11.56
CA ALA A 377 -18.68 -2.61 10.94
C ALA A 377 -19.02 -3.29 9.61
N ALA A 378 -18.12 -3.14 8.63
CA ALA A 378 -18.28 -3.69 7.30
C ALA A 378 -18.83 -5.13 7.35
N ALA A 379 -19.58 -5.50 6.30
CA ALA A 379 -20.14 -6.84 6.12
C ALA A 379 -19.17 -7.92 6.65
N PRO A 380 -19.69 -8.99 7.30
CA PRO A 380 -18.86 -10.02 7.92
C PRO A 380 -17.74 -10.42 6.98
N ILE A 381 -16.51 -10.50 7.52
CA ILE A 381 -15.32 -10.88 6.75
C ILE A 381 -15.65 -12.19 6.04
N ARG A 382 -15.65 -12.15 4.71
CA ARG A 382 -15.93 -13.32 3.90
C ARG A 382 -14.61 -13.98 3.54
N ASP A 383 -14.50 -15.26 3.83
CA ASP A 383 -13.46 -16.10 3.28
C ASP A 383 -13.62 -16.16 1.75
N PRO A 384 -12.64 -15.69 0.96
CA PRO A 384 -12.72 -15.72 -0.50
C PRO A 384 -12.47 -17.13 -1.07
N VAL A 385 -11.97 -18.08 -0.28
CA VAL A 385 -11.70 -19.45 -0.73
C VAL A 385 -13.02 -20.23 -0.78
N PRO A 386 -13.36 -20.88 -1.91
CA PRO A 386 -14.55 -21.71 -2.00
C PRO A 386 -14.56 -22.80 -0.93
N VAL A 387 -15.73 -23.08 -0.33
CA VAL A 387 -15.91 -24.12 0.71
C VAL A 387 -15.32 -25.47 0.28
N ARG A 388 -15.41 -25.80 -1.02
CA ARG A 388 -14.78 -26.96 -1.61
C ARG A 388 -13.78 -26.55 -2.69
N THR A 389 -12.55 -27.02 -2.54
CA THR A 389 -11.48 -26.96 -3.53
C THR A 389 -10.89 -28.36 -3.69
N SER A 390 -10.23 -28.62 -4.81
CA SER A 390 -9.56 -29.90 -5.05
C SER A 390 -8.54 -30.21 -3.94
N ALA A 391 -7.85 -29.18 -3.45
CA ALA A 391 -6.84 -29.29 -2.41
C ALA A 391 -7.45 -29.61 -1.04
N CYS A 392 -8.58 -29.01 -0.66
CA CYS A 392 -9.19 -29.35 0.64
C CYS A 392 -9.78 -30.77 0.60
N GLU A 393 -10.28 -31.23 -0.55
CA GLU A 393 -10.73 -32.61 -0.74
C GLU A 393 -9.56 -33.62 -0.68
N GLU A 394 -8.38 -33.26 -1.20
CA GLU A 394 -7.14 -34.07 -1.10
C GLU A 394 -6.82 -34.46 0.34
N ILE A 395 -6.99 -33.53 1.28
CA ILE A 395 -6.70 -33.74 2.71
C ILE A 395 -7.95 -34.06 3.55
N GLY A 396 -9.11 -34.24 2.91
CA GLY A 396 -10.38 -34.55 3.58
C GLY A 396 -10.86 -33.47 4.56
N TYR A 397 -10.54 -32.20 4.30
CA TYR A 397 -10.84 -31.09 5.19
C TYR A 397 -12.23 -30.50 4.93
N ASP A 398 -12.97 -30.23 6.02
CA ASP A 398 -14.31 -29.64 6.02
C ASP A 398 -14.34 -28.49 7.03
N LYS A 399 -14.24 -27.24 6.55
CA LYS A 399 -14.15 -26.07 7.41
C LYS A 399 -15.35 -25.88 8.33
N MET A 400 -16.53 -26.39 7.94
CA MET A 400 -17.75 -26.27 8.73
C MET A 400 -17.68 -27.05 10.07
N ARG A 401 -16.75 -27.99 10.20
CA ARG A 401 -16.49 -28.74 11.45
C ARG A 401 -15.60 -27.98 12.44
N HIS A 402 -15.12 -26.79 12.06
CA HIS A 402 -14.19 -26.00 12.84
C HIS A 402 -14.75 -24.60 13.16
N PRO A 403 -15.91 -24.49 13.85
CA PRO A 403 -16.55 -23.21 14.16
C PRO A 403 -15.77 -22.37 15.18
N ASN A 404 -14.92 -22.99 15.99
CA ASN A 404 -14.11 -22.30 16.99
C ASN A 404 -12.74 -23.00 17.15
N CYS A 405 -11.66 -22.25 16.93
CA CYS A 405 -10.30 -22.78 17.03
C CYS A 405 -9.88 -23.23 18.43
N SER A 406 -10.64 -22.89 19.49
CA SER A 406 -10.34 -23.37 20.85
C SER A 406 -10.40 -24.88 20.99
N ALA A 407 -11.11 -25.59 20.10
CA ALA A 407 -11.15 -27.05 20.07
C ALA A 407 -9.76 -27.69 20.05
N ILE A 408 -8.77 -27.04 19.40
CA ILE A 408 -7.36 -27.46 19.36
C ILE A 408 -6.80 -27.71 20.77
N LEU A 409 -7.17 -26.87 21.74
CA LEU A 409 -6.82 -27.08 23.14
C LEU A 409 -7.86 -27.95 23.86
N TRP A 410 -9.15 -27.62 23.75
CA TRP A 410 -10.22 -28.20 24.57
C TRP A 410 -10.45 -29.70 24.34
N ASP A 411 -10.21 -30.21 23.14
CA ASP A 411 -10.39 -31.64 22.82
C ASP A 411 -9.43 -32.53 23.62
N ASN A 412 -8.35 -31.97 24.17
CA ASN A 412 -7.42 -32.70 25.04
C ASN A 412 -8.02 -33.09 26.40
N LEU A 413 -9.14 -32.48 26.83
CA LEU A 413 -9.89 -32.95 28.01
C LEU A 413 -10.41 -34.38 27.82
N ALA A 414 -10.81 -34.72 26.59
CA ALA A 414 -11.28 -36.06 26.25
C ALA A 414 -10.11 -36.99 25.90
N ARG A 415 -9.03 -36.46 25.31
CA ARG A 415 -7.87 -37.25 24.87
C ARG A 415 -6.99 -37.72 26.03
N ASN A 416 -6.38 -36.79 26.76
CA ASN A 416 -5.54 -37.07 27.92
C ASN A 416 -5.33 -35.79 28.75
N PRO A 417 -6.23 -35.48 29.70
CA PRO A 417 -6.18 -34.23 30.45
C PRO A 417 -4.95 -34.13 31.38
N GLU A 418 -4.37 -35.25 31.81
CA GLU A 418 -3.23 -35.28 32.74
C GLU A 418 -1.87 -35.25 32.03
N LYS A 419 -1.85 -35.29 30.69
CA LYS A 419 -0.62 -35.12 29.91
C LYS A 419 -0.12 -33.68 30.05
N THR A 420 1.19 -33.52 30.26
CA THR A 420 1.86 -32.23 30.24
C THR A 420 1.66 -31.55 28.89
N ALA A 421 0.97 -30.41 28.89
CA ALA A 421 0.78 -29.56 27.73
C ALA A 421 1.95 -28.58 27.57
N LEU A 422 2.40 -27.99 28.67
CA LEU A 422 3.48 -27.00 28.69
C LEU A 422 4.57 -27.39 29.68
N VAL A 423 5.81 -27.09 29.32
CA VAL A 423 6.98 -27.18 30.21
C VAL A 423 7.94 -26.03 29.90
N GLY A 424 8.77 -25.64 30.87
CA GLY A 424 9.82 -24.64 30.69
C GLY A 424 10.22 -23.96 32.00
N PRO A 425 10.94 -22.83 31.94
CA PRO A 425 11.34 -22.07 33.13
C PRO A 425 10.17 -21.55 33.98
N GLY A 426 9.00 -21.33 33.34
CA GLY A 426 7.76 -20.91 34.00
C GLY A 426 6.99 -22.05 34.70
N GLY A 427 7.54 -23.26 34.76
CA GLY A 427 6.89 -24.44 35.35
C GLY A 427 6.28 -25.37 34.31
N SER A 428 5.50 -26.35 34.78
CA SER A 428 4.81 -27.34 33.95
C SER A 428 3.30 -27.25 34.16
N PHE A 429 2.54 -27.42 33.08
CA PHE A 429 1.07 -27.45 33.10
C PHE A 429 0.59 -28.68 32.37
N THR A 430 -0.32 -29.43 32.98
CA THR A 430 -1.14 -30.43 32.30
C THR A 430 -2.16 -29.76 31.38
N TYR A 431 -2.73 -30.51 30.44
CA TYR A 431 -3.85 -29.99 29.64
C TYR A 431 -5.04 -29.55 30.50
N ARG A 432 -5.34 -30.27 31.59
CA ARG A 432 -6.40 -29.87 32.54
C ARG A 432 -6.13 -28.51 33.14
N GLU A 433 -4.92 -28.29 33.66
CA GLU A 433 -4.54 -27.04 34.32
C GLU A 433 -4.52 -25.88 33.33
N LEU A 434 -3.94 -26.09 32.13
CA LEU A 434 -3.91 -25.07 31.09
C LEU A 434 -5.33 -24.66 30.65
N ILE A 435 -6.25 -25.63 30.50
CA ILE A 435 -7.63 -25.37 30.11
C ILE A 435 -8.40 -24.66 31.22
N ALA A 436 -8.17 -25.02 32.48
CA ALA A 436 -8.76 -24.33 33.62
C ALA A 436 -8.30 -22.86 33.68
N GLU A 437 -7.01 -22.61 33.44
CA GLU A 437 -6.47 -21.25 33.40
C GLU A 437 -6.99 -20.47 32.18
N ALA A 438 -7.07 -21.10 31.01
CA ALA A 438 -7.68 -20.50 29.82
C ALA A 438 -9.14 -20.11 30.04
N ALA A 439 -9.91 -20.95 30.74
CA ALA A 439 -11.28 -20.63 31.12
C ALA A 439 -11.35 -19.37 32.00
N ARG A 440 -10.45 -19.22 32.97
CA ARG A 440 -10.39 -18.02 33.83
C ARG A 440 -10.11 -16.76 33.02
N TRP A 441 -9.19 -16.81 32.06
CA TRP A 441 -8.91 -15.69 31.16
C TRP A 441 -10.14 -15.32 30.32
N GLY A 442 -10.80 -16.29 29.69
CA GLY A 442 -12.00 -16.03 28.90
C GLY A 442 -13.14 -15.45 29.74
N ARG A 443 -13.34 -15.92 30.97
CA ARG A 443 -14.31 -15.35 31.93
C ARG A 443 -13.93 -13.93 32.35
N ALA A 444 -12.65 -13.64 32.57
CA ALA A 444 -12.20 -12.29 32.90
C ALA A 444 -12.47 -11.31 31.76
N PHE A 445 -12.23 -11.71 30.50
CA PHE A 445 -12.56 -10.90 29.33
C PHE A 445 -14.06 -10.65 29.19
N GLN A 446 -14.90 -11.65 29.45
CA GLN A 446 -16.36 -11.48 29.51
C GLN A 446 -16.77 -10.52 30.64
N GLY A 447 -16.20 -10.69 31.84
CA GLY A 447 -16.46 -9.85 33.01
C GLY A 447 -16.02 -8.40 32.83
N ALA A 448 -15.03 -8.15 31.96
CA ALA A 448 -14.60 -6.81 31.59
C ALA A 448 -15.53 -6.10 30.58
N GLY A 449 -16.63 -6.76 30.15
CA GLY A 449 -17.66 -6.16 29.31
C GLY A 449 -17.27 -6.04 27.84
N LEU A 450 -16.34 -6.89 27.37
CA LEU A 450 -16.04 -6.98 25.94
C LEU A 450 -17.19 -7.64 25.17
N ARG A 451 -17.38 -7.24 23.92
CA ARG A 451 -18.32 -7.85 22.97
C ARG A 451 -17.60 -8.85 22.07
N ARG A 452 -18.33 -9.87 21.60
CA ARG A 452 -17.81 -10.85 20.63
C ARG A 452 -17.22 -10.11 19.41
N GLY A 453 -16.04 -10.54 18.96
CA GLY A 453 -15.29 -9.90 17.86
C GLY A 453 -14.45 -8.68 18.27
N GLU A 454 -14.47 -8.26 19.54
CA GLU A 454 -13.55 -7.23 20.04
C GLU A 454 -12.12 -7.77 20.16
N ARG A 455 -11.15 -6.89 19.88
CA ARG A 455 -9.73 -7.24 19.81
C ARG A 455 -9.04 -7.07 21.16
N ILE A 456 -8.05 -7.92 21.43
CA ILE A 456 -7.22 -7.86 22.64
C ILE A 456 -5.74 -7.94 22.26
N PRO A 457 -5.00 -6.82 22.24
CA PRO A 457 -3.57 -6.80 21.97
C PRO A 457 -2.78 -7.59 23.01
N PHE A 458 -1.98 -8.52 22.54
CA PHE A 458 -1.10 -9.36 23.34
C PHE A 458 0.34 -8.93 23.08
N PHE A 459 0.92 -8.21 24.04
CA PHE A 459 2.33 -7.87 24.08
C PHE A 459 3.05 -8.80 25.06
N LEU A 460 3.03 -10.09 24.70
CA LEU A 460 3.37 -11.21 25.57
C LEU A 460 4.64 -11.94 25.11
N ASP A 461 5.43 -12.44 26.07
CA ASP A 461 6.54 -13.35 25.81
C ASP A 461 6.05 -14.80 25.98
N ASP A 462 6.89 -15.77 25.59
CA ASP A 462 6.54 -17.18 25.55
C ASP A 462 6.53 -17.77 26.98
N THR A 463 5.44 -17.50 27.70
CA THR A 463 5.14 -17.98 29.06
C THR A 463 3.79 -18.70 29.07
N PRO A 464 3.45 -19.48 30.11
CA PRO A 464 2.17 -20.20 30.18
C PRO A 464 0.92 -19.31 30.08
N VAL A 465 1.05 -18.01 30.41
CA VAL A 465 -0.03 -17.03 30.27
C VAL A 465 -0.45 -16.86 28.82
N TYR A 466 0.48 -16.91 27.86
CA TYR A 466 0.20 -16.69 26.44
C TYR A 466 -0.83 -17.71 25.90
N PRO A 467 -0.58 -19.04 25.91
CA PRO A 467 -1.58 -20.00 25.47
C PRO A 467 -2.88 -19.93 26.29
N ALA A 468 -2.81 -19.73 27.61
CA ALA A 468 -4.01 -19.64 28.44
C ALA A 468 -4.91 -18.47 28.01
N ALA A 469 -4.35 -17.25 27.92
CA ALA A 469 -5.08 -16.06 27.51
C ALA A 469 -5.59 -16.16 26.07
N PHE A 470 -4.78 -16.72 25.15
CA PHE A 470 -5.17 -16.88 23.74
C PHE A 470 -6.38 -17.79 23.61
N PHE A 471 -6.28 -19.00 24.17
CA PHE A 471 -7.34 -20.00 24.06
C PHE A 471 -8.60 -19.60 24.84
N GLY A 472 -8.44 -18.89 25.97
CA GLY A 472 -9.55 -18.27 26.69
C GLY A 472 -10.29 -17.21 25.88
N ALA A 473 -9.54 -16.33 25.20
CA ALA A 473 -10.11 -15.27 24.37
C ALA A 473 -10.90 -15.84 23.19
N VAL A 474 -10.29 -16.73 22.39
CA VAL A 474 -10.95 -17.29 21.19
C VAL A 474 -12.15 -18.18 21.56
N ARG A 475 -12.09 -18.91 22.68
CA ARG A 475 -13.24 -19.68 23.17
C ARG A 475 -14.40 -18.77 23.57
N ALA A 476 -14.11 -17.63 24.17
CA ALA A 476 -15.12 -16.62 24.52
C ALA A 476 -15.57 -15.77 23.31
N GLY A 477 -14.99 -15.98 22.12
CA GLY A 477 -15.33 -15.27 20.89
C GLY A 477 -14.67 -13.89 20.74
N PHE A 478 -13.57 -13.65 21.45
CA PHE A 478 -12.74 -12.46 21.30
C PHE A 478 -11.56 -12.71 20.36
N VAL A 479 -10.95 -11.62 19.87
CA VAL A 479 -9.92 -11.67 18.83
C VAL A 479 -8.56 -11.23 19.42
N PRO A 480 -7.74 -12.14 19.95
CA PRO A 480 -6.38 -11.80 20.36
C PRO A 480 -5.55 -11.30 19.17
N VAL A 481 -4.78 -10.24 19.39
CA VAL A 481 -3.89 -9.63 18.39
C VAL A 481 -2.46 -9.84 18.83
N LEU A 482 -1.73 -10.70 18.12
CA LEU A 482 -0.42 -11.17 18.55
C LEU A 482 0.66 -10.18 18.10
N LEU A 483 1.22 -9.44 19.05
CA LEU A 483 2.17 -8.36 18.76
C LEU A 483 3.61 -8.80 19.01
N ASN A 484 4.51 -8.32 18.15
CA ASN A 484 5.95 -8.54 18.30
C ASN A 484 6.47 -7.72 19.49
N THR A 485 7.06 -8.39 20.48
CA THR A 485 7.60 -7.75 21.70
C THR A 485 8.81 -6.85 21.48
N GLN A 486 9.43 -6.90 20.30
CA GLN A 486 10.53 -6.00 19.89
C GLN A 486 10.04 -4.75 19.15
N THR A 487 8.72 -4.56 19.07
CA THR A 487 8.13 -3.36 18.47
C THR A 487 8.50 -2.12 19.30
N ASN A 488 8.78 -1.00 18.62
CA ASN A 488 9.02 0.27 19.30
C ASN A 488 7.70 0.94 19.73
N GLN A 489 7.80 1.96 20.58
CA GLN A 489 6.64 2.61 21.17
C GLN A 489 5.68 3.23 20.14
N ASP A 490 6.19 3.92 19.12
CA ASP A 490 5.37 4.54 18.07
C ASP A 490 4.56 3.50 17.29
N THR A 491 5.19 2.37 16.97
CA THR A 491 4.54 1.29 16.23
C THR A 491 3.54 0.55 17.12
N LEU A 492 3.83 0.37 18.41
CA LEU A 492 2.88 -0.15 19.38
C LEU A 492 1.64 0.75 19.49
N ASN A 493 1.82 2.06 19.64
CA ASN A 493 0.72 3.02 19.67
C ASN A 493 -0.15 2.94 18.40
N PHE A 494 0.48 2.81 17.23
CA PHE A 494 -0.23 2.57 15.98
C PHE A 494 -1.08 1.28 16.03
N PHE A 495 -0.53 0.16 16.51
CA PHE A 495 -1.28 -1.09 16.67
C PHE A 495 -2.48 -0.92 17.61
N LEU A 496 -2.30 -0.23 18.74
CA LEU A 496 -3.39 0.00 19.69
C LEU A 496 -4.51 0.86 19.09
N LYS A 497 -4.16 1.87 18.27
CA LYS A 497 -5.15 2.67 17.53
C LYS A 497 -5.87 1.87 16.45
N ASP A 498 -5.15 1.12 15.62
CA ASP A 498 -5.73 0.39 14.49
C ASP A 498 -6.62 -0.78 14.95
N THR A 499 -6.25 -1.44 16.04
CA THR A 499 -7.08 -2.49 16.65
C THR A 499 -8.37 -1.94 17.28
N GLY A 500 -8.37 -0.68 17.75
CA GLY A 500 -9.49 -0.10 18.50
C GLY A 500 -9.80 -0.88 19.78
N ALA A 501 -8.79 -1.51 20.39
CA ALA A 501 -8.97 -2.38 21.54
C ALA A 501 -9.11 -1.60 22.85
N ARG A 502 -9.99 -2.08 23.73
CA ARG A 502 -10.24 -1.48 25.05
C ARG A 502 -9.39 -2.10 26.15
N ILE A 503 -8.87 -3.31 25.94
CA ILE A 503 -8.06 -4.05 26.92
C ILE A 503 -6.82 -4.57 26.22
N ALA A 504 -5.65 -4.40 26.84
CA ALA A 504 -4.39 -4.96 26.37
C ALA A 504 -3.71 -5.80 27.45
N LEU A 505 -3.01 -6.86 27.04
CA LEU A 505 -2.17 -7.68 27.90
C LEU A 505 -0.70 -7.36 27.64
N CYS A 506 0.10 -7.25 28.70
CA CYS A 506 1.50 -6.90 28.60
C CYS A 506 2.34 -7.67 29.63
N GLU A 507 3.50 -8.18 29.22
CA GLU A 507 4.52 -8.70 30.15
C GLU A 507 5.05 -7.59 31.06
N ALA A 508 5.25 -7.91 32.34
CA ALA A 508 5.77 -6.95 33.32
C ALA A 508 7.11 -6.33 32.90
N SER A 509 7.99 -7.11 32.25
CA SER A 509 9.28 -6.64 31.73
C SER A 509 9.17 -5.64 30.57
N LEU A 510 7.99 -5.55 29.93
CA LEU A 510 7.71 -4.70 28.78
C LEU A 510 6.74 -3.56 29.10
N ALA A 511 6.27 -3.47 30.35
CA ALA A 511 5.23 -2.54 30.79
C ALA A 511 5.57 -1.06 30.53
N ALA A 512 6.85 -0.70 30.46
CA ALA A 512 7.31 0.65 30.16
C ALA A 512 6.81 1.18 28.81
N GLN A 513 6.55 0.30 27.83
CA GLN A 513 6.01 0.71 26.53
C GLN A 513 4.53 1.13 26.57
N PHE A 514 3.83 0.79 27.65
CA PHE A 514 2.43 1.16 27.90
C PHE A 514 2.31 2.39 28.83
N GLY A 515 3.34 3.23 28.90
CA GLY A 515 3.26 4.53 29.57
C GLY A 515 2.31 5.52 28.86
N PRO A 516 2.16 6.74 29.39
CA PRO A 516 1.25 7.76 28.83
C PRO A 516 1.41 8.00 27.32
N ASP A 517 2.65 8.12 26.86
CA ASP A 517 2.95 8.35 25.44
C ASP A 517 2.59 7.13 24.56
N GLY A 518 2.73 5.92 25.11
CA GLY A 518 2.37 4.68 24.39
C GLY A 518 0.85 4.53 24.20
N LEU A 519 0.06 5.10 25.12
CA LEU A 519 -1.40 5.05 25.11
C LEU A 519 -2.06 6.29 24.48
N GLU A 520 -1.28 7.29 24.07
CA GLU A 520 -1.78 8.56 23.56
C GLU A 520 -2.72 8.36 22.35
N GLY A 521 -3.95 8.87 22.46
CA GLY A 521 -4.97 8.80 21.41
C GLY A 521 -5.50 7.38 21.13
N THR A 522 -5.22 6.42 22.02
CA THR A 522 -5.82 5.08 21.98
C THR A 522 -7.15 5.05 22.75
N VAL A 523 -7.95 4.01 22.55
CA VAL A 523 -9.18 3.74 23.34
C VAL A 523 -8.96 2.66 24.41
N VAL A 524 -7.69 2.36 24.74
CA VAL A 524 -7.35 1.35 25.75
C VAL A 524 -7.73 1.88 27.13
N GLU A 525 -8.64 1.18 27.79
CA GLU A 525 -9.14 1.51 29.13
C GLU A 525 -8.38 0.75 30.21
N ARG A 526 -7.90 -0.46 29.91
CA ARG A 526 -7.24 -1.35 30.88
C ARG A 526 -6.00 -2.00 30.28
N VAL A 527 -4.90 -1.96 31.02
CA VAL A 527 -3.66 -2.69 30.72
C VAL A 527 -3.44 -3.72 31.82
N VAL A 528 -3.51 -4.99 31.46
CA VAL A 528 -3.33 -6.13 32.37
C VAL A 528 -1.87 -6.60 32.29
N ILE A 529 -1.17 -6.51 33.42
CA ILE A 529 0.23 -6.86 33.55
C ILE A 529 0.38 -8.30 34.02
N VAL A 530 1.09 -9.10 33.23
CA VAL A 530 1.29 -10.53 33.47
C VAL A 530 2.72 -10.82 33.94
N ASN A 531 2.91 -11.93 34.66
CA ASN A 531 4.19 -12.39 35.20
C ASN A 531 4.98 -11.36 36.02
N GLY A 532 4.28 -10.45 36.71
CA GLY A 532 4.89 -9.47 37.59
C GLY A 532 3.87 -8.43 38.10
N ALA A 533 4.39 -7.40 38.77
CA ALA A 533 3.59 -6.31 39.31
C ALA A 533 3.46 -5.15 38.30
N PRO A 534 2.34 -4.40 38.33
CA PRO A 534 2.17 -3.22 37.49
C PRO A 534 3.18 -2.12 37.85
N ALA A 535 3.85 -1.57 36.83
CA ALA A 535 4.83 -0.49 36.98
C ALA A 535 4.21 0.92 36.93
N HIS A 536 3.00 1.06 36.37
CA HIS A 536 2.32 2.35 36.17
C HIS A 536 0.99 2.38 36.93
N ALA A 537 0.63 3.58 37.44
CA ALA A 537 -0.67 3.81 38.06
C ALA A 537 -1.79 3.65 37.04
N GLY A 538 -2.84 2.90 37.39
CA GLY A 538 -3.94 2.58 36.49
C GLY A 538 -3.78 1.24 35.74
N HIS A 539 -2.61 0.61 35.81
CA HIS A 539 -2.44 -0.77 35.35
C HIS A 539 -2.84 -1.75 36.46
N GLU A 540 -3.34 -2.92 36.07
CA GLU A 540 -3.74 -3.98 37.01
C GLU A 540 -2.88 -5.24 36.83
N SER A 541 -2.72 -6.02 37.90
CA SER A 541 -2.05 -7.32 37.81
C SER A 541 -2.99 -8.39 37.25
N ALA A 542 -2.44 -9.39 36.57
CA ALA A 542 -3.19 -10.57 36.12
C ALA A 542 -3.89 -11.28 37.29
N GLU A 543 -3.25 -11.36 38.46
CA GLU A 543 -3.85 -11.96 39.66
C GLU A 543 -5.15 -11.22 40.06
N GLY A 544 -5.14 -9.88 40.04
CA GLY A 544 -6.32 -9.07 40.30
C GLY A 544 -7.38 -9.22 39.22
N PHE A 545 -6.97 -9.22 37.95
CA PHE A 545 -7.88 -9.36 36.81
C PHE A 545 -8.60 -10.72 36.78
N LEU A 546 -7.93 -11.79 37.21
CA LEU A 546 -8.45 -13.16 37.25
C LEU A 546 -9.09 -13.54 38.58
N ALA A 547 -9.11 -12.63 39.57
CA ALA A 547 -9.61 -12.93 40.91
C ALA A 547 -11.10 -13.32 40.86
N GLY A 548 -11.42 -14.48 41.46
CA GLY A 548 -12.79 -14.99 41.52
C GLY A 548 -13.36 -15.54 40.20
N MET A 549 -12.56 -15.60 39.12
CA MET A 549 -13.01 -16.17 37.85
C MET A 549 -13.12 -17.70 37.92
N GLU A 550 -14.20 -18.24 37.35
CA GLU A 550 -14.44 -19.67 37.26
C GLU A 550 -13.46 -20.36 36.29
N THR A 551 -13.21 -21.65 36.53
CA THR A 551 -12.34 -22.51 35.71
C THR A 551 -13.10 -23.28 34.62
N VAL A 552 -14.37 -22.94 34.39
CA VAL A 552 -15.21 -23.53 33.35
C VAL A 552 -15.72 -22.42 32.43
N LEU A 553 -15.58 -22.62 31.13
CA LEU A 553 -15.99 -21.68 30.10
C LEU A 553 -16.73 -22.44 29.00
N ASP A 554 -17.91 -21.97 28.64
CA ASP A 554 -18.64 -22.49 27.48
C ASP A 554 -18.03 -21.93 26.19
N CYS A 555 -18.13 -22.70 25.10
CA CYS A 555 -17.69 -22.21 23.80
C CYS A 555 -18.69 -21.16 23.28
N ALA A 556 -18.18 -20.01 22.86
CA ALA A 556 -18.99 -19.03 22.16
C ALA A 556 -19.52 -19.60 20.85
N ASP A 557 -20.72 -19.16 20.47
CA ASP A 557 -21.35 -19.48 19.19
C ASP A 557 -20.70 -18.64 18.08
N THR A 558 -19.52 -19.08 17.63
CA THR A 558 -18.78 -18.53 16.49
C THR A 558 -18.97 -19.43 15.27
N GLY A 559 -18.90 -18.85 14.07
CA GLY A 559 -18.79 -19.58 12.81
C GLY A 559 -17.33 -19.80 12.39
N PRO A 560 -17.08 -20.71 11.43
CA PRO A 560 -15.72 -20.95 10.94
C PRO A 560 -15.09 -19.67 10.36
N ASP A 561 -15.89 -18.84 9.69
CA ASP A 561 -15.45 -17.62 9.01
C ASP A 561 -15.44 -16.38 9.95
N ASP A 562 -15.75 -16.55 11.24
CA ASP A 562 -15.58 -15.46 12.21
C ASP A 562 -14.09 -15.23 12.50
N MET A 563 -13.73 -13.97 12.78
CA MET A 563 -12.36 -13.61 13.16
C MET A 563 -11.94 -14.37 14.42
N ALA A 564 -10.79 -15.03 14.34
CA ALA A 564 -10.20 -15.72 15.47
C ALA A 564 -9.07 -14.92 16.11
N PHE A 565 -8.09 -14.48 15.32
CA PHE A 565 -6.92 -13.76 15.83
C PHE A 565 -6.20 -13.00 14.73
N TRP A 566 -5.38 -12.03 15.09
CA TRP A 566 -4.61 -11.23 14.14
C TRP A 566 -3.10 -11.31 14.39
N MET A 567 -2.34 -11.02 13.34
CA MET A 567 -0.90 -10.76 13.40
C MET A 567 -0.56 -9.52 12.56
N TYR A 568 0.54 -8.83 12.84
CA TYR A 568 0.99 -7.71 12.00
C TYR A 568 2.19 -8.10 11.13
N SER A 569 2.18 -7.72 9.84
CA SER A 569 3.36 -7.79 8.96
C SER A 569 3.93 -6.41 8.65
N SER A 570 5.25 -6.26 8.76
CA SER A 570 5.98 -5.07 8.32
C SER A 570 6.01 -5.01 6.79
N GLY A 571 5.46 -3.95 6.19
CA GLY A 571 5.52 -3.76 4.73
C GLY A 571 6.88 -3.20 4.29
N SER A 572 7.33 -3.53 3.07
CA SER A 572 8.57 -3.01 2.48
C SER A 572 8.53 -1.49 2.23
N THR A 573 7.35 -0.89 2.10
CA THR A 573 7.13 0.51 1.68
C THR A 573 6.02 1.27 2.44
N GLY A 574 5.51 0.75 3.57
CA GLY A 574 4.40 1.41 4.29
C GLY A 574 4.17 0.92 5.73
N ARG A 575 3.18 1.52 6.40
CA ARG A 575 2.76 1.14 7.77
C ARG A 575 2.41 -0.36 7.84
N PRO A 576 2.68 -1.04 8.98
CA PRO A 576 2.34 -2.45 9.14
C PRO A 576 0.87 -2.75 8.86
N LYS A 577 0.59 -4.01 8.50
CA LYS A 577 -0.75 -4.46 8.07
C LYS A 577 -1.29 -5.51 9.05
N GLY A 578 -2.48 -5.30 9.60
CA GLY A 578 -3.13 -6.28 10.47
C GLY A 578 -3.73 -7.41 9.64
N ILE A 579 -3.16 -8.60 9.72
CA ILE A 579 -3.59 -9.81 9.01
C ILE A 579 -4.65 -10.50 9.85
N VAL A 580 -5.84 -10.70 9.28
CA VAL A 580 -6.96 -11.33 9.97
C VAL A 580 -6.95 -12.84 9.68
N HIS A 581 -6.98 -13.67 10.72
CA HIS A 581 -7.19 -15.12 10.61
C HIS A 581 -8.56 -15.54 11.14
N LEU A 582 -9.09 -16.60 10.53
CA LEU A 582 -10.42 -17.15 10.81
C LEU A 582 -10.32 -18.38 11.73
N HIS A 583 -11.43 -18.76 12.37
CA HIS A 583 -11.42 -19.87 13.34
C HIS A 583 -11.03 -21.22 12.73
N HIS A 584 -11.23 -21.42 11.43
CA HIS A 584 -10.89 -22.68 10.78
C HIS A 584 -9.40 -22.78 10.38
N ASP A 585 -8.66 -21.66 10.28
CA ASP A 585 -7.29 -21.62 9.75
C ASP A 585 -6.31 -22.53 10.50
N MET A 586 -6.40 -22.55 11.84
CA MET A 586 -5.56 -23.42 12.69
C MET A 586 -5.76 -24.90 12.34
N ALA A 587 -7.01 -25.34 12.27
CA ALA A 587 -7.33 -26.72 11.94
C ALA A 587 -6.91 -27.07 10.51
N TYR A 588 -6.95 -26.11 9.59
CA TYR A 588 -6.48 -26.32 8.22
C TYR A 588 -4.98 -26.56 8.17
N THR A 589 -4.19 -25.74 8.85
CA THR A 589 -2.72 -25.90 8.90
C THR A 589 -2.29 -27.20 9.60
N ASP A 590 -3.03 -27.68 10.61
CA ASP A 590 -2.82 -29.05 11.15
C ASP A 590 -3.14 -30.12 10.10
N ALA A 591 -4.32 -30.03 9.48
CA ALA A 591 -4.78 -31.02 8.51
C ALA A 591 -3.85 -31.11 7.29
N SER A 592 -3.25 -29.99 6.86
CA SER A 592 -2.26 -29.93 5.78
C SER A 592 -0.85 -30.24 6.31
N PHE A 593 -0.12 -29.23 6.77
CA PHE A 593 1.29 -29.33 7.15
C PHE A 593 1.50 -30.26 8.34
N GLY A 594 0.70 -30.13 9.40
CA GLY A 594 0.83 -30.92 10.64
C GLY A 594 0.82 -32.43 10.38
N ARG A 595 -0.19 -32.93 9.66
CA ARG A 595 -0.39 -34.37 9.41
C ARG A 595 0.43 -34.91 8.25
N HIS A 596 0.61 -34.15 7.18
CA HIS A 596 1.26 -34.67 5.97
C HIS A 596 2.77 -34.46 5.94
N VAL A 597 3.27 -33.43 6.61
CA VAL A 597 4.70 -33.08 6.60
C VAL A 597 5.31 -33.28 7.98
N LEU A 598 4.79 -32.58 9.00
CA LEU A 598 5.42 -32.50 10.30
C LEU A 598 5.37 -33.83 11.08
N LYS A 599 4.23 -34.52 11.04
CA LYS A 599 4.02 -35.88 11.58
C LYS A 599 4.47 -36.04 13.04
N LEU A 600 4.09 -35.08 13.88
CA LEU A 600 4.33 -35.15 15.32
C LEU A 600 3.66 -36.40 15.94
N GLN A 601 4.22 -36.83 17.07
CA GLN A 601 3.76 -37.91 17.91
C GLN A 601 3.30 -37.36 19.28
N PRO A 602 2.30 -37.96 19.95
CA PRO A 602 1.78 -37.42 21.21
C PRO A 602 2.79 -37.36 22.37
N ASP A 603 3.88 -38.13 22.29
CA ASP A 603 4.98 -38.12 23.24
C ASP A 603 6.05 -37.06 22.94
N ASP A 604 5.95 -36.35 21.81
CA ASP A 604 6.89 -35.30 21.46
C ASP A 604 6.86 -34.13 22.45
N ILE A 605 8.03 -33.50 22.55
CA ILE A 605 8.25 -32.20 23.19
C ILE A 605 8.72 -31.25 22.09
N CYS A 606 7.83 -30.36 21.67
CA CYS A 606 8.06 -29.36 20.64
C CYS A 606 8.72 -28.12 21.25
N PHE A 607 9.90 -27.77 20.76
CA PHE A 607 10.61 -26.55 21.15
C PHE A 607 10.71 -25.59 19.97
N SER A 608 9.86 -24.56 19.99
CA SER A 608 9.92 -23.48 19.01
C SER A 608 10.74 -22.32 19.53
N VAL A 609 11.83 -22.01 18.84
CA VAL A 609 12.61 -20.79 19.08
C VAL A 609 11.97 -19.55 18.42
N PRO A 610 11.39 -19.65 17.20
CA PRO A 610 10.49 -18.61 16.71
C PRO A 610 9.32 -18.40 17.68
N LYS A 611 9.14 -17.15 18.10
CA LYS A 611 8.16 -16.75 19.12
C LYS A 611 6.72 -16.93 18.68
N ILE A 612 5.82 -17.07 19.65
CA ILE A 612 4.38 -17.31 19.40
C ILE A 612 3.73 -16.20 18.57
N TYR A 613 4.16 -14.93 18.71
CA TYR A 613 3.59 -13.84 17.91
C TYR A 613 3.91 -13.92 16.41
N PHE A 614 4.79 -14.84 16.00
CA PHE A 614 5.14 -15.08 14.61
C PHE A 614 4.41 -16.32 14.10
N ALA A 615 3.73 -16.23 12.96
CA ALA A 615 2.93 -17.31 12.35
C ALA A 615 3.58 -18.71 12.39
N TYR A 616 4.88 -18.80 12.06
CA TYR A 616 5.62 -20.06 12.16
C TYR A 616 5.68 -20.57 13.61
N GLY A 617 6.09 -19.72 14.56
CA GLY A 617 6.16 -20.06 15.98
C GLY A 617 4.80 -20.37 16.60
N PHE A 618 3.76 -19.65 16.20
CA PHE A 618 2.37 -19.90 16.56
C PHE A 618 1.93 -21.34 16.21
N GLY A 619 2.18 -21.78 14.98
CA GLY A 619 1.89 -23.16 14.57
C GLY A 619 2.67 -24.18 15.40
N ASN A 620 3.98 -23.94 15.55
CA ASN A 620 4.92 -24.85 16.20
C ASN A 620 4.67 -25.01 17.71
N ALA A 621 4.21 -23.96 18.39
CA ALA A 621 4.01 -23.92 19.83
C ALA A 621 2.56 -24.20 20.25
N PHE A 622 1.56 -23.83 19.44
CA PHE A 622 0.14 -24.03 19.76
C PHE A 622 -0.49 -25.08 18.87
N THR A 623 -0.61 -24.78 17.57
CA THR A 623 -1.52 -25.49 16.68
C THR A 623 -1.18 -26.98 16.59
N PHE A 624 0.05 -27.31 16.21
CA PHE A 624 0.43 -28.69 15.94
C PHE A 624 0.56 -29.56 17.20
N PRO A 625 1.30 -29.15 18.26
CA PRO A 625 1.42 -30.00 19.44
C PRO A 625 0.06 -30.23 20.12
N PHE A 626 -0.79 -29.20 20.23
CA PHE A 626 -2.08 -29.35 20.92
C PHE A 626 -3.11 -30.14 20.10
N SER A 627 -3.04 -30.10 18.76
CA SER A 627 -3.91 -30.91 17.90
C SER A 627 -3.78 -32.42 18.14
N ILE A 628 -2.64 -32.87 18.67
CA ILE A 628 -2.38 -34.28 18.93
C ILE A 628 -2.17 -34.67 20.40
N GLY A 629 -2.11 -33.69 21.31
CA GLY A 629 -1.85 -33.91 22.74
C GLY A 629 -0.35 -33.97 23.12
N ALA A 630 0.53 -33.41 22.29
CA ALA A 630 1.97 -33.34 22.54
C ALA A 630 2.36 -32.15 23.44
N THR A 631 3.56 -32.19 23.99
CA THR A 631 4.04 -31.16 24.92
C THR A 631 4.75 -30.02 24.18
N THR A 632 4.53 -28.78 24.59
CA THR A 632 5.27 -27.60 24.13
C THR A 632 6.25 -27.12 25.20
N LEU A 633 7.51 -26.92 24.82
CA LEU A 633 8.53 -26.26 25.63
C LEU A 633 8.53 -24.76 25.33
N LEU A 634 8.25 -23.95 26.35
CA LEU A 634 8.24 -22.48 26.26
C LEU A 634 9.55 -21.89 26.79
N MET A 635 10.12 -20.94 26.05
CA MET A 635 11.34 -20.23 26.42
C MET A 635 11.10 -18.71 26.34
N PRO A 636 10.94 -18.01 27.48
CA PRO A 636 10.87 -16.56 27.49
C PRO A 636 12.23 -15.92 27.21
N GLY A 637 12.22 -14.65 26.81
CA GLY A 637 13.40 -13.84 26.56
C GLY A 637 14.05 -14.07 25.20
N GLN A 638 15.24 -13.50 24.99
CA GLN A 638 15.95 -13.62 23.73
C GLN A 638 16.60 -15.02 23.56
N PRO A 639 16.46 -15.65 22.38
CA PRO A 639 16.99 -16.99 22.13
C PRO A 639 18.48 -16.95 21.77
N ARG A 640 19.33 -16.62 22.74
CA ARG A 640 20.79 -16.72 22.58
C ARG A 640 21.21 -18.19 22.43
N ALA A 641 22.25 -18.45 21.65
CA ALA A 641 22.66 -19.82 21.32
C ALA A 641 22.99 -20.67 22.57
N ASP A 642 23.68 -20.11 23.56
CA ASP A 642 23.98 -20.75 24.85
C ASP A 642 22.69 -21.14 25.58
N ALA A 643 21.75 -20.21 25.71
CA ALA A 643 20.47 -20.44 26.39
C ALA A 643 19.59 -21.48 25.68
N VAL A 644 19.59 -21.51 24.35
CA VAL A 644 18.88 -22.52 23.56
C VAL A 644 19.50 -23.90 23.76
N LEU A 645 20.84 -24.02 23.74
CA LEU A 645 21.54 -25.29 23.99
C LEU A 645 21.29 -25.79 25.42
N ASP A 646 21.40 -24.91 26.43
CA ASP A 646 21.12 -25.25 27.83
C ASP A 646 19.66 -25.71 28.01
N THR A 647 18.72 -25.10 27.27
CA THR A 647 17.30 -25.48 27.26
C THR A 647 17.09 -26.86 26.63
N ILE A 648 17.80 -27.18 25.54
CA ILE A 648 17.74 -28.51 24.91
C ILE A 648 18.25 -29.58 25.90
N GLU A 649 19.37 -29.35 26.57
CA GLU A 649 19.93 -30.31 27.52
C GLU A 649 19.03 -30.51 28.75
N ALA A 650 18.46 -29.42 29.27
CA ALA A 650 17.63 -29.45 30.46
C ALA A 650 16.27 -30.12 30.24
N PHE A 651 15.60 -29.83 29.12
CA PHE A 651 14.23 -30.26 28.87
C PHE A 651 14.10 -31.36 27.82
N ARG A 652 15.21 -31.71 27.15
CA ARG A 652 15.30 -32.82 26.18
C ARG A 652 14.17 -32.81 25.13
N PRO A 653 13.94 -31.69 24.42
CA PRO A 653 12.91 -31.65 23.38
C PRO A 653 13.20 -32.68 22.29
N THR A 654 12.15 -33.15 21.62
CA THR A 654 12.26 -34.13 20.53
C THR A 654 12.20 -33.47 19.16
N VAL A 655 11.52 -32.33 19.05
CA VAL A 655 11.38 -31.56 17.81
C VAL A 655 11.82 -30.13 18.04
N LEU A 656 12.81 -29.66 17.28
CA LEU A 656 13.31 -28.29 17.31
C LEU A 656 12.80 -27.52 16.09
N PHE A 657 12.25 -26.33 16.31
CA PHE A 657 11.90 -25.40 15.23
C PHE A 657 12.79 -24.17 15.31
N GLY A 658 13.42 -23.83 14.18
CA GLY A 658 14.37 -22.73 14.07
C GLY A 658 14.27 -21.99 12.75
N LEU A 659 14.94 -20.85 12.67
CA LEU A 659 15.23 -20.14 11.40
C LEU A 659 16.69 -20.42 11.00
N PRO A 660 17.09 -20.22 9.74
CA PRO A 660 18.47 -20.45 9.31
C PRO A 660 19.53 -19.72 10.15
N THR A 661 19.21 -18.52 10.62
CA THR A 661 20.08 -17.72 11.51
C THR A 661 20.30 -18.38 12.87
N LEU A 662 19.28 -19.04 13.42
CA LEU A 662 19.42 -19.82 14.65
C LEU A 662 20.36 -21.01 14.43
N TYR A 663 20.12 -21.82 13.39
CA TYR A 663 20.97 -22.98 13.10
C TYR A 663 22.42 -22.57 12.87
N THR A 664 22.64 -21.42 12.23
CA THR A 664 23.98 -20.83 12.07
C THR A 664 24.60 -20.50 13.43
N ALA A 665 23.85 -19.84 14.32
CA ALA A 665 24.34 -19.47 15.65
C ALA A 665 24.63 -20.71 16.51
N LEU A 666 23.78 -21.72 16.48
CA LEU A 666 23.96 -22.97 17.23
C LEU A 666 25.16 -23.77 16.70
N ALA A 667 25.25 -23.97 15.38
CA ALA A 667 26.34 -24.73 14.77
C ALA A 667 27.72 -24.08 14.96
N ARG A 668 27.76 -22.77 15.25
CA ARG A 668 28.98 -22.00 15.51
C ARG A 668 29.20 -21.69 17.00
N ALA A 669 28.33 -22.16 17.89
CA ALA A 669 28.43 -21.85 19.30
C ALA A 669 29.69 -22.50 19.91
N PRO A 670 30.47 -21.76 20.75
CA PRO A 670 31.63 -22.33 21.42
C PRO A 670 31.27 -23.57 22.23
N GLY A 671 31.98 -24.67 21.99
CA GLY A 671 31.79 -25.92 22.73
C GLY A 671 30.54 -26.73 22.35
N VAL A 672 29.85 -26.40 21.24
CA VAL A 672 28.65 -27.13 20.79
C VAL A 672 28.88 -28.63 20.59
N GLU A 673 30.09 -29.05 20.17
CA GLU A 673 30.47 -30.45 19.99
C GLU A 673 30.43 -31.26 21.31
N ASN A 674 30.43 -30.58 22.48
CA ASN A 674 30.32 -31.21 23.79
C ASN A 674 28.89 -31.18 24.36
N ARG A 675 27.92 -30.61 23.63
CA ARG A 675 26.52 -30.51 24.08
C ARG A 675 25.73 -31.76 23.70
N ASP A 676 24.79 -32.15 24.55
CA ASP A 676 23.90 -33.29 24.27
C ASP A 676 22.65 -32.86 23.49
N LEU A 677 22.67 -33.12 22.18
CA LEU A 677 21.52 -32.89 21.28
C LEU A 677 20.76 -34.19 20.93
N SER A 678 21.06 -35.30 21.61
CA SER A 678 20.55 -36.64 21.24
C SER A 678 19.04 -36.83 21.42
N SER A 679 18.37 -35.93 22.16
CA SER A 679 16.92 -35.98 22.28
C SER A 679 16.20 -35.57 21.00
N LEU A 680 16.85 -34.75 20.15
CA LEU A 680 16.27 -34.25 18.92
C LEU A 680 16.18 -35.38 17.89
N ARG A 681 14.95 -35.74 17.53
CA ARG A 681 14.67 -36.66 16.41
C ARG A 681 14.33 -35.92 15.12
N GLN A 682 13.98 -34.65 15.21
CA GLN A 682 13.52 -33.84 14.08
C GLN A 682 13.86 -32.36 14.28
N SER A 683 14.29 -31.70 13.21
CA SER A 683 14.63 -30.28 13.18
C SER A 683 13.94 -29.65 11.98
N MET A 684 13.24 -28.52 12.19
CA MET A 684 12.52 -27.81 11.13
C MET A 684 13.12 -26.42 10.93
N SER A 685 13.28 -26.00 9.67
CA SER A 685 13.73 -24.65 9.31
C SER A 685 12.73 -23.98 8.37
N ALA A 686 12.49 -22.68 8.55
CA ALA A 686 11.58 -21.96 7.67
C ALA A 686 11.98 -20.50 7.42
N ALA A 687 11.21 -19.84 6.57
CA ALA A 687 11.27 -18.43 6.18
C ALA A 687 12.41 -18.02 5.23
N GLU A 688 13.54 -18.73 5.24
CA GLU A 688 14.69 -18.50 4.36
C GLU A 688 15.36 -19.84 4.01
N VAL A 689 16.19 -19.83 2.97
CA VAL A 689 16.97 -21.00 2.55
C VAL A 689 18.19 -21.15 3.45
N LEU A 690 18.43 -22.36 3.94
CA LEU A 690 19.59 -22.75 4.73
C LEU A 690 20.77 -23.06 3.79
N SER A 691 21.96 -22.55 4.12
CA SER A 691 23.17 -22.89 3.36
C SER A 691 23.59 -24.34 3.59
N ASP A 692 24.11 -25.00 2.56
CA ASP A 692 24.67 -26.36 2.58
C ASP A 692 25.65 -26.58 3.74
N ASP A 693 26.56 -25.63 3.98
CA ASP A 693 27.56 -25.71 5.06
C ASP A 693 26.91 -25.84 6.45
N ILE A 694 25.87 -25.04 6.71
CA ILE A 694 25.16 -25.04 7.99
C ILE A 694 24.27 -26.28 8.11
N TYR A 695 23.62 -26.70 7.03
CA TYR A 695 22.87 -27.96 7.00
C TYR A 695 23.79 -29.15 7.35
N ALA A 696 24.95 -29.24 6.71
CA ALA A 696 25.92 -30.30 6.96
C ALA A 696 26.49 -30.23 8.38
N ALA A 697 26.78 -29.03 8.90
CA ALA A 697 27.24 -28.86 10.27
C ALA A 697 26.21 -29.31 11.29
N TRP A 698 24.95 -28.89 11.14
CA TRP A 698 23.85 -29.32 12.01
C TRP A 698 23.63 -30.83 11.96
N LYS A 699 23.68 -31.42 10.75
CA LYS A 699 23.54 -32.87 10.57
C LYS A 699 24.61 -33.68 11.31
N ARG A 700 25.85 -33.16 11.42
CA ARG A 700 26.88 -33.82 12.25
C ARG A 700 26.57 -33.72 13.75
N LEU A 701 26.05 -32.59 14.20
CA LEU A 701 25.76 -32.32 15.62
C LEU A 701 24.52 -33.07 16.12
N ALA A 702 23.42 -33.02 15.37
CA ALA A 702 22.11 -33.57 15.77
C ALA A 702 21.79 -34.93 15.11
N GLY A 703 22.66 -35.44 14.22
CA GLY A 703 22.47 -36.69 13.49
C GLY A 703 21.50 -36.61 12.28
N HIS A 704 20.79 -35.50 12.11
CA HIS A 704 19.86 -35.24 11.02
C HIS A 704 19.90 -33.76 10.61
N GLY A 705 19.58 -33.45 9.36
CA GLY A 705 19.54 -32.07 8.88
C GLY A 705 18.17 -31.42 9.13
N PRO A 706 18.08 -30.07 9.18
CA PRO A 706 16.79 -29.40 9.28
C PRO A 706 15.96 -29.58 8.00
N THR A 707 14.68 -29.94 8.13
CA THR A 707 13.73 -29.95 7.01
C THR A 707 13.30 -28.51 6.72
N GLU A 708 13.64 -28.00 5.52
CA GLU A 708 13.32 -26.64 5.11
C GLU A 708 11.91 -26.52 4.53
N GLY A 709 11.21 -25.44 4.87
CA GLY A 709 9.94 -25.06 4.26
C GLY A 709 9.75 -23.54 4.16
N LEU A 710 8.76 -23.14 3.36
CA LEU A 710 8.40 -21.75 3.14
C LEU A 710 6.90 -21.54 3.37
N GLY A 711 6.60 -20.45 4.06
CA GLY A 711 5.26 -19.98 4.34
C GLY A 711 5.20 -18.46 4.39
N SER A 712 4.01 -17.94 4.71
CA SER A 712 3.80 -16.53 4.98
C SER A 712 2.84 -16.38 6.15
N THR A 713 2.84 -15.20 6.77
CA THR A 713 1.85 -14.89 7.80
C THR A 713 0.45 -14.89 7.21
N GLU A 714 0.28 -14.41 5.98
CA GLU A 714 -1.00 -14.39 5.28
C GLU A 714 -1.55 -15.79 4.96
N MET A 715 -0.73 -16.84 4.93
CA MET A 715 -1.18 -18.24 4.81
C MET A 715 -1.23 -18.98 6.15
N LEU A 716 -1.04 -18.26 7.26
CA LEU A 716 -0.84 -18.73 8.63
C LEU A 716 0.40 -19.62 8.85
N HIS A 717 0.81 -20.44 7.88
CA HIS A 717 1.96 -21.34 8.01
C HIS A 717 2.58 -21.72 6.65
N ILE A 718 3.32 -22.83 6.64
CA ILE A 718 4.11 -23.35 5.52
C ILE A 718 3.21 -23.98 4.44
N TYR A 719 3.39 -23.54 3.19
CA TYR A 719 2.70 -24.06 2.00
C TYR A 719 3.64 -24.72 0.98
N LEU A 720 4.96 -24.57 1.15
CA LEU A 720 6.00 -25.32 0.45
C LEU A 720 6.93 -25.98 1.45
N SER A 721 7.25 -27.26 1.30
CA SER A 721 8.17 -27.94 2.22
C SER A 721 8.93 -29.07 1.57
N ASN A 722 10.17 -29.26 2.00
CA ASN A 722 10.84 -30.54 1.87
C ASN A 722 10.09 -31.59 2.71
N SER A 723 10.25 -32.86 2.34
CA SER A 723 9.72 -33.97 3.15
C SER A 723 10.76 -34.37 4.21
N LEU A 724 10.34 -35.06 5.28
CA LEU A 724 11.28 -35.52 6.31
C LEU A 724 12.37 -36.48 5.79
N ASP A 725 12.12 -37.15 4.67
CA ASP A 725 13.02 -38.17 4.09
C ASP A 725 13.76 -37.69 2.82
N ASP A 726 13.36 -36.56 2.22
CA ASP A 726 13.98 -35.96 1.02
C ASP A 726 14.23 -34.46 1.25
N HIS A 727 15.47 -34.13 1.61
CA HIS A 727 15.94 -32.77 1.81
C HIS A 727 16.71 -32.29 0.56
N ARG A 728 16.05 -31.48 -0.26
CA ARG A 728 16.67 -30.85 -1.43
C ARG A 728 17.19 -29.47 -1.04
N ILE A 729 18.48 -29.41 -0.72
CA ILE A 729 19.09 -28.17 -0.26
C ILE A 729 18.96 -27.07 -1.33
N GLY A 730 18.62 -25.86 -0.90
CA GLY A 730 18.36 -24.73 -1.79
C GLY A 730 16.93 -24.67 -2.35
N ALA A 731 16.13 -25.72 -2.20
CA ALA A 731 14.71 -25.69 -2.54
C ALA A 731 13.85 -25.28 -1.34
N ALA A 732 12.81 -24.49 -1.62
CA ALA A 732 11.71 -24.29 -0.66
C ALA A 732 10.88 -25.57 -0.48
N GLY A 733 11.05 -26.55 -1.38
CA GLY A 733 10.43 -27.86 -1.35
C GLY A 733 9.26 -28.01 -2.33
N ALA A 734 8.42 -29.02 -2.11
CA ALA A 734 7.23 -29.28 -2.90
C ALA A 734 6.00 -28.63 -2.26
N ARG A 735 4.88 -28.53 -2.99
CA ARG A 735 3.60 -28.09 -2.42
C ARG A 735 3.22 -28.96 -1.23
N VAL A 736 2.81 -28.33 -0.14
CA VAL A 736 2.20 -29.05 0.98
C VAL A 736 0.79 -29.52 0.55
N PRO A 737 0.42 -30.79 0.78
CA PRO A 737 -0.94 -31.27 0.48
C PRO A 737 -2.00 -30.39 1.12
N GLY A 738 -3.07 -30.08 0.39
CA GLY A 738 -4.04 -29.06 0.80
C GLY A 738 -3.75 -27.65 0.26
N TYR A 739 -2.59 -27.37 -0.32
CA TYR A 739 -2.36 -26.10 -1.02
C TYR A 739 -2.27 -26.29 -2.52
N GLU A 740 -2.78 -25.30 -3.24
CA GLU A 740 -2.61 -25.13 -4.67
C GLU A 740 -1.64 -23.98 -4.95
N ILE A 741 -0.79 -24.18 -5.95
CA ILE A 741 0.26 -23.24 -6.31
C ILE A 741 0.22 -23.04 -7.82
N LYS A 742 0.29 -21.79 -8.25
CA LYS A 742 0.55 -21.43 -9.64
C LYS A 742 1.64 -20.36 -9.72
N LEU A 743 2.35 -20.35 -10.84
CA LEU A 743 3.33 -19.33 -11.17
C LEU A 743 2.82 -18.56 -12.39
N GLU A 744 2.83 -17.23 -12.32
CA GLU A 744 2.43 -16.35 -13.41
C GLU A 744 3.59 -15.50 -13.93
N THR A 745 3.60 -15.24 -15.23
CA THR A 745 4.49 -14.28 -15.89
C THR A 745 4.13 -12.84 -15.49
N PRO A 746 5.01 -11.84 -15.73
CA PRO A 746 4.68 -10.43 -15.47
C PRO A 746 3.41 -9.91 -16.18
N ASP A 747 3.04 -10.52 -17.31
CA ASP A 747 1.85 -10.16 -18.09
C ASP A 747 0.57 -10.90 -17.63
N GLY A 748 0.67 -11.70 -16.56
CA GLY A 748 -0.46 -12.42 -15.93
C GLY A 748 -0.83 -13.75 -16.59
N GLY A 749 0.03 -14.28 -17.48
CA GLY A 749 -0.14 -15.60 -18.09
C GLY A 749 0.53 -16.72 -17.28
N PRO A 750 0.21 -18.00 -17.51
CA PRO A 750 0.93 -19.12 -16.91
C PRO A 750 2.38 -19.20 -17.43
N VAL A 751 3.32 -19.65 -16.59
CA VAL A 751 4.72 -19.91 -17.01
C VAL A 751 4.87 -21.27 -17.71
N ALA A 752 5.83 -21.39 -18.62
CA ALA A 752 6.22 -22.70 -19.15
C ALA A 752 7.07 -23.48 -18.11
N PRO A 753 7.12 -24.82 -18.19
CA PRO A 753 7.95 -25.63 -17.29
C PRO A 753 9.42 -25.18 -17.28
N GLY A 754 10.00 -25.04 -16.09
CA GLY A 754 11.38 -24.58 -15.90
C GLY A 754 11.60 -23.08 -16.10
N GLU A 755 10.58 -22.32 -16.51
CA GLU A 755 10.61 -20.86 -16.51
C GLU A 755 10.23 -20.31 -15.14
N GLU A 756 10.54 -19.04 -14.97
CA GLU A 756 10.32 -18.33 -13.72
C GLU A 756 9.00 -17.57 -13.75
N GLY A 757 8.29 -17.57 -12.62
CA GLY A 757 7.10 -16.73 -12.42
C GLY A 757 6.92 -16.29 -10.97
N VAL A 758 5.97 -15.39 -10.77
CA VAL A 758 5.54 -14.96 -9.43
C VAL A 758 4.51 -15.93 -8.89
N MET A 759 4.69 -16.32 -7.63
CA MET A 759 3.88 -17.35 -7.00
C MET A 759 2.56 -16.82 -6.45
N PHE A 760 1.51 -17.57 -6.76
CA PHE A 760 0.21 -17.48 -6.12
C PHE A 760 -0.10 -18.76 -5.37
N VAL A 761 -0.69 -18.61 -4.19
CA VAL A 761 -1.04 -19.72 -3.30
C VAL A 761 -2.53 -19.67 -3.00
N ARG A 762 -3.20 -20.82 -3.00
CA ARG A 762 -4.59 -20.97 -2.57
C ARG A 762 -4.70 -22.07 -1.54
N GLY A 763 -5.44 -21.80 -0.47
CA GLY A 763 -5.77 -22.75 0.60
C GLY A 763 -6.58 -22.06 1.70
N HIS A 764 -7.37 -22.83 2.45
CA HIS A 764 -8.29 -22.29 3.47
C HIS A 764 -7.61 -21.55 4.63
N SER A 765 -6.31 -21.65 4.83
CA SER A 765 -5.61 -20.80 5.82
C SER A 765 -5.18 -19.43 5.28
N SER A 766 -5.64 -19.06 4.09
CA SER A 766 -5.39 -17.73 3.52
C SER A 766 -6.20 -16.67 4.27
N ALA A 767 -5.51 -15.65 4.78
CA ALA A 767 -6.13 -14.49 5.38
C ALA A 767 -7.04 -13.79 4.34
N PRO A 768 -8.32 -13.51 4.67
CA PRO A 768 -9.26 -12.89 3.75
C PRO A 768 -8.99 -11.40 3.51
N THR A 769 -8.35 -10.72 4.46
CA THR A 769 -8.09 -9.28 4.37
C THR A 769 -6.96 -8.83 5.28
N TYR A 770 -6.35 -7.71 4.93
CA TYR A 770 -5.74 -6.83 5.92
C TYR A 770 -6.80 -5.92 6.54
N TRP A 771 -6.80 -5.79 7.86
CA TRP A 771 -7.67 -4.89 8.60
C TRP A 771 -7.42 -3.44 8.21
N ASN A 772 -8.50 -2.67 8.00
CA ASN A 772 -8.47 -1.25 7.61
C ASN A 772 -7.59 -0.92 6.38
N ARG A 773 -7.24 -1.90 5.55
CA ARG A 773 -6.31 -1.74 4.41
C ARG A 773 -6.83 -2.36 3.11
N PRO A 774 -8.00 -1.93 2.60
CA PRO A 774 -8.58 -2.47 1.37
C PRO A 774 -7.69 -2.26 0.14
N ASP A 775 -6.83 -1.23 0.15
CA ASP A 775 -5.78 -1.01 -0.85
C ASP A 775 -4.83 -2.22 -0.94
N LYS A 776 -4.28 -2.65 0.20
CA LYS A 776 -3.34 -3.78 0.25
C LYS A 776 -4.03 -5.13 0.16
N THR A 777 -5.25 -5.23 0.65
CA THR A 777 -6.05 -6.46 0.49
C THR A 777 -6.21 -6.78 -0.99
N ARG A 778 -6.61 -5.81 -1.83
CA ARG A 778 -6.75 -6.05 -3.28
C ARG A 778 -5.42 -6.37 -3.98
N GLU A 779 -4.31 -5.78 -3.54
CA GLU A 779 -2.99 -6.06 -4.11
C GLU A 779 -2.53 -7.51 -3.84
N THR A 780 -2.83 -8.03 -2.64
CA THR A 780 -2.31 -9.31 -2.12
C THR A 780 -3.34 -10.45 -2.23
N MET A 781 -4.56 -10.27 -1.73
CA MET A 781 -5.65 -11.25 -1.77
C MET A 781 -6.46 -11.06 -3.06
N ARG A 782 -6.00 -11.66 -4.16
CA ARG A 782 -6.59 -11.51 -5.50
C ARG A 782 -7.65 -12.58 -5.74
N GLY A 783 -8.84 -12.34 -5.21
CA GLY A 783 -9.92 -13.33 -5.20
C GLY A 783 -9.56 -14.48 -4.26
N GLU A 784 -9.67 -15.72 -4.74
CA GLU A 784 -9.33 -16.93 -3.99
C GLU A 784 -7.81 -17.21 -3.90
N TRP A 785 -6.97 -16.39 -4.56
CA TRP A 785 -5.51 -16.58 -4.61
C TRP A 785 -4.77 -15.49 -3.85
N LEU A 786 -3.77 -15.89 -3.07
CA LEU A 786 -2.82 -14.99 -2.44
C LEU A 786 -1.61 -14.76 -3.35
N TYR A 787 -1.37 -13.52 -3.74
CA TYR A 787 -0.15 -13.07 -4.40
C TYR A 787 0.98 -12.92 -3.37
N THR A 788 1.99 -13.78 -3.45
CA THR A 788 3.12 -13.78 -2.49
C THR A 788 4.13 -12.66 -2.75
N GLY A 789 4.22 -12.23 -4.02
CA GLY A 789 5.32 -11.39 -4.51
C GLY A 789 6.66 -12.14 -4.61
N ASP A 790 6.70 -13.43 -4.31
CA ASP A 790 7.90 -14.26 -4.38
C ASP A 790 8.00 -14.93 -5.76
N ARG A 791 9.20 -14.90 -6.35
CA ARG A 791 9.49 -15.51 -7.65
C ARG A 791 10.10 -16.88 -7.46
N PHE A 792 9.67 -17.82 -8.30
CA PHE A 792 10.11 -19.21 -8.27
C PHE A 792 10.32 -19.75 -9.67
N ILE A 793 11.21 -20.73 -9.75
CA ILE A 793 11.24 -21.70 -10.84
C ILE A 793 10.78 -23.04 -10.25
N GLU A 794 9.89 -23.73 -10.94
CA GLU A 794 9.46 -25.07 -10.62
C GLU A 794 10.26 -26.09 -11.44
N ARG A 795 10.74 -27.15 -10.77
CA ARG A 795 11.44 -28.29 -11.37
C ARG A 795 11.01 -29.56 -10.66
N ASP A 796 10.42 -30.50 -11.40
CA ASP A 796 10.01 -31.82 -10.90
C ASP A 796 9.18 -31.76 -9.60
N GLY A 797 8.20 -30.87 -9.55
CA GLY A 797 7.30 -30.61 -8.43
C GLY A 797 7.94 -29.84 -7.27
N THR A 798 9.19 -29.37 -7.42
CA THR A 798 9.96 -28.67 -6.39
C THR A 798 10.19 -27.22 -6.79
N TYR A 799 10.08 -26.31 -5.82
CA TYR A 799 10.14 -24.87 -6.05
C TYR A 799 11.45 -24.28 -5.52
N TYR A 800 12.14 -23.53 -6.39
CA TYR A 800 13.41 -22.87 -6.09
C TYR A 800 13.23 -21.36 -6.14
N PHE A 801 13.41 -20.70 -4.99
CA PHE A 801 13.22 -19.26 -4.85
C PHE A 801 14.20 -18.48 -5.74
N GLN A 802 13.72 -17.48 -6.47
CA GLN A 802 14.50 -16.62 -7.37
C GLN A 802 14.52 -15.15 -6.94
N GLY A 803 13.85 -14.82 -5.83
CA GLY A 803 13.81 -13.47 -5.27
C GLY A 803 12.42 -12.87 -5.24
N ARG A 804 12.34 -11.58 -4.97
CA ARG A 804 11.09 -10.83 -4.80
C ARG A 804 10.75 -10.06 -6.07
N ALA A 805 9.50 -10.10 -6.50
CA ALA A 805 9.00 -9.33 -7.65
C ALA A 805 9.12 -7.81 -7.42
N ASP A 806 8.97 -7.35 -6.18
CA ASP A 806 9.09 -5.93 -5.81
C ASP A 806 10.54 -5.43 -5.65
N GLU A 807 11.53 -6.32 -5.70
CA GLU A 807 12.96 -5.97 -5.67
C GLU A 807 13.57 -5.86 -7.08
N LEU A 808 12.76 -5.95 -8.14
CA LEU A 808 13.23 -5.76 -9.51
C LEU A 808 13.69 -4.33 -9.74
N ILE A 809 14.96 -4.15 -10.09
CA ILE A 809 15.48 -2.83 -10.43
C ILE A 809 16.01 -2.81 -11.85
N LYS A 810 15.94 -1.63 -12.48
CA LYS A 810 16.44 -1.42 -13.84
C LYS A 810 17.78 -0.70 -13.80
N VAL A 811 18.87 -1.43 -13.94
CA VAL A 811 20.23 -0.88 -13.97
C VAL A 811 20.65 -0.72 -15.42
N SER A 812 20.90 0.53 -15.85
CA SER A 812 21.33 0.85 -17.21
C SER A 812 20.38 0.28 -18.30
N GLY A 813 19.07 0.33 -18.05
CA GLY A 813 18.05 -0.17 -18.98
C GLY A 813 17.80 -1.68 -18.91
N GLN A 814 18.57 -2.42 -18.12
CA GLN A 814 18.46 -3.87 -17.99
C GLN A 814 17.91 -4.24 -16.62
N TRP A 815 17.03 -5.23 -16.61
CA TRP A 815 16.46 -5.74 -15.38
C TRP A 815 17.52 -6.53 -14.60
N VAL A 816 17.71 -6.15 -13.34
CA VAL A 816 18.64 -6.79 -12.42
C VAL A 816 17.92 -7.09 -11.12
N TRP A 817 18.14 -8.31 -10.64
CA TRP A 817 17.63 -8.77 -9.37
C TRP A 817 18.76 -8.66 -8.34
N PRO A 818 18.64 -7.79 -7.32
CA PRO A 818 19.68 -7.64 -6.31
C PRO A 818 20.02 -8.95 -5.61
N LEU A 819 19.02 -9.81 -5.34
CA LEU A 819 19.25 -11.11 -4.69
C LEU A 819 20.14 -12.08 -5.51
N GLU A 820 20.06 -12.04 -6.84
CA GLU A 820 20.94 -12.86 -7.71
C GLU A 820 22.41 -12.50 -7.49
N VAL A 821 22.67 -11.20 -7.35
CA VAL A 821 24.00 -10.65 -7.07
C VAL A 821 24.43 -10.95 -5.64
N GLU A 822 23.50 -10.89 -4.69
CA GLU A 822 23.72 -11.27 -3.29
C GLU A 822 24.15 -12.73 -3.16
N ARG A 823 23.46 -13.66 -3.85
CA ARG A 823 23.83 -15.08 -3.89
C ARG A 823 25.23 -15.29 -4.45
N CYS A 824 25.51 -14.70 -5.61
CA CYS A 824 26.84 -14.77 -6.21
C CYS A 824 27.93 -14.23 -5.26
N LEU A 825 27.69 -13.12 -4.57
CA LEU A 825 28.66 -12.59 -3.60
C LEU A 825 28.83 -13.50 -2.38
N ASN A 826 27.75 -14.10 -1.87
CA ASN A 826 27.81 -15.02 -0.72
C ASN A 826 28.58 -16.32 -1.02
N GLU A 827 28.69 -16.73 -2.29
CA GLU A 827 29.54 -17.85 -2.71
C GLU A 827 31.04 -17.53 -2.67
N HIS A 828 31.43 -16.25 -2.62
CA HIS A 828 32.83 -15.86 -2.60
C HIS A 828 33.48 -16.16 -1.23
N PRO A 829 34.67 -16.80 -1.17
CA PRO A 829 35.27 -17.30 0.07
C PRO A 829 35.61 -16.24 1.12
N ASP A 830 35.71 -14.98 0.70
CA ASP A 830 36.03 -13.86 1.60
C ASP A 830 34.78 -13.21 2.23
N VAL A 831 33.58 -13.50 1.72
CA VAL A 831 32.31 -12.94 2.20
C VAL A 831 31.77 -13.83 3.32
N HIS A 832 31.34 -13.21 4.43
CA HIS A 832 30.64 -13.87 5.53
C HIS A 832 29.12 -13.82 5.32
N GLU A 833 28.62 -12.63 5.02
CA GLU A 833 27.24 -12.33 4.63
C GLU A 833 27.22 -11.02 3.83
N CYS A 834 26.27 -10.87 2.92
CA CYS A 834 26.05 -9.62 2.22
C CYS A 834 24.56 -9.33 1.99
N ALA A 835 24.26 -8.07 1.70
CA ALA A 835 22.96 -7.61 1.26
C ALA A 835 23.14 -6.73 0.01
N VAL A 836 22.36 -6.97 -1.04
CA VAL A 836 22.44 -6.15 -2.26
C VAL A 836 21.11 -5.45 -2.50
N MET A 837 21.17 -4.15 -2.83
CA MET A 837 19.98 -3.33 -3.04
C MET A 837 20.15 -2.41 -4.25
N GLY A 838 19.01 -1.96 -4.79
CA GLY A 838 18.98 -0.81 -5.68
C GLY A 838 19.35 0.47 -4.93
N GLN A 839 20.21 1.26 -5.55
CA GLN A 839 20.63 2.57 -5.09
C GLN A 839 20.34 3.57 -6.21
N GLU A 840 19.49 4.54 -5.91
CA GLU A 840 19.30 5.70 -6.77
C GLU A 840 20.48 6.66 -6.61
N LEU A 841 21.06 7.10 -7.73
CA LEU A 841 22.11 8.12 -7.81
C LEU A 841 21.48 9.52 -7.90
N GLU A 842 22.26 10.58 -7.72
CA GLU A 842 21.77 11.97 -7.77
C GLU A 842 21.06 12.32 -9.09
N ASP A 843 21.44 11.68 -10.18
CA ASP A 843 20.82 11.82 -11.51
C ASP A 843 19.62 10.88 -11.75
N ARG A 844 19.08 10.28 -10.68
CA ARG A 844 17.96 9.32 -10.67
C ARG A 844 18.22 7.99 -11.35
N ARG A 845 19.44 7.71 -11.84
CA ARG A 845 19.76 6.37 -12.34
C ARG A 845 19.84 5.38 -11.18
N LEU A 846 19.32 4.18 -11.38
CA LEU A 846 19.49 3.08 -10.45
C LEU A 846 20.80 2.33 -10.72
N THR A 847 21.51 2.01 -9.65
CA THR A 847 22.65 1.09 -9.63
C THR A 847 22.48 0.07 -8.51
N LEU A 848 23.36 -0.93 -8.44
CA LEU A 848 23.46 -1.83 -7.32
C LEU A 848 24.46 -1.32 -6.27
N ARG A 849 24.04 -1.41 -4.99
CA ARG A 849 24.87 -1.21 -3.80
C ARG A 849 24.89 -2.50 -3.00
N ALA A 850 26.07 -3.04 -2.76
CA ALA A 850 26.31 -4.23 -1.94
C ALA A 850 26.89 -3.82 -0.58
N PHE A 851 26.25 -4.26 0.50
CA PHE A 851 26.74 -4.17 1.87
C PHE A 851 27.35 -5.52 2.22
N ILE A 852 28.64 -5.55 2.56
CA ILE A 852 29.39 -6.79 2.69
C ILE A 852 30.04 -6.86 4.07
N ARG A 853 29.74 -7.92 4.81
CA ARG A 853 30.54 -8.34 5.95
C ARG A 853 31.58 -9.34 5.47
N LEU A 854 32.85 -9.00 5.64
CA LEU A 854 33.94 -9.92 5.35
C LEU A 854 34.11 -10.94 6.49
N ARG A 855 34.69 -12.09 6.18
CA ARG A 855 35.14 -13.04 7.20
C ARG A 855 36.31 -12.44 7.98
N ASP A 856 36.42 -12.75 9.28
CA ASP A 856 37.40 -12.16 10.21
C ASP A 856 38.86 -12.19 9.75
N SER A 857 39.23 -13.16 8.89
CA SER A 857 40.56 -13.29 8.29
C SER A 857 40.88 -12.29 7.15
N ARG A 858 39.94 -11.39 6.82
CA ARG A 858 40.01 -10.47 5.67
C ARG A 858 39.80 -9.03 6.10
N SER A 859 40.39 -8.11 5.36
CA SER A 859 40.28 -6.66 5.57
C SER A 859 39.68 -5.96 4.35
N GLU A 860 38.97 -4.86 4.62
CA GLU A 860 38.48 -3.96 3.59
C GLU A 860 39.65 -3.31 2.83
N SER A 861 39.56 -3.25 1.51
CA SER A 861 40.52 -2.52 0.66
C SER A 861 39.92 -2.28 -0.73
N PRO A 862 40.42 -1.29 -1.50
CA PRO A 862 40.04 -1.12 -2.90
C PRO A 862 40.28 -2.38 -3.76
N ALA A 863 41.38 -3.10 -3.49
CA ALA A 863 41.68 -4.36 -4.16
C ALA A 863 40.62 -5.44 -3.85
N GLN A 864 40.13 -5.49 -2.60
CA GLN A 864 39.06 -6.39 -2.20
C GLN A 864 37.73 -6.05 -2.89
N THR A 865 37.39 -4.76 -3.02
CA THR A 865 36.22 -4.32 -3.79
C THR A 865 36.29 -4.78 -5.24
N VAL A 866 37.42 -4.54 -5.92
CA VAL A 866 37.61 -4.96 -7.32
C VAL A 866 37.53 -6.48 -7.47
N LYS A 867 38.10 -7.23 -6.52
CA LYS A 867 38.03 -8.70 -6.48
C LYS A 867 36.57 -9.20 -6.45
N LEU A 868 35.75 -8.65 -5.55
CA LEU A 868 34.34 -9.03 -5.40
C LEU A 868 33.51 -8.61 -6.62
N GLN A 869 33.74 -7.41 -7.17
CA GLN A 869 33.07 -6.98 -8.40
C GLN A 869 33.42 -7.89 -9.59
N ASN A 870 34.69 -8.30 -9.71
CA ASN A 870 35.13 -9.18 -10.80
C ASN A 870 34.60 -10.61 -10.65
N HIS A 871 34.43 -11.10 -9.41
CA HIS A 871 33.74 -12.35 -9.16
C HIS A 871 32.33 -12.32 -9.75
N VAL A 872 31.56 -11.27 -9.45
CA VAL A 872 30.21 -11.10 -10.01
C VAL A 872 30.21 -10.94 -11.53
N ARG A 873 31.14 -10.17 -12.11
CA ARG A 873 31.26 -10.04 -13.59
C ARG A 873 31.55 -11.36 -14.30
N THR A 874 32.23 -12.28 -13.61
CA THR A 874 32.65 -13.57 -14.20
C THR A 874 31.56 -14.61 -14.03
N ALA A 875 30.89 -14.63 -12.88
CA ALA A 875 29.83 -15.59 -12.56
C ALA A 875 28.46 -15.20 -13.13
N LEU A 876 28.20 -13.89 -13.27
CA LEU A 876 26.94 -13.34 -13.80
C LEU A 876 27.21 -12.45 -15.03
N MET A 877 26.16 -11.83 -15.58
CA MET A 877 26.30 -10.92 -16.72
C MET A 877 27.04 -9.62 -16.33
N PRO A 878 27.86 -9.02 -17.22
CA PRO A 878 28.74 -7.90 -16.89
C PRO A 878 28.08 -6.64 -16.32
N TYR A 879 26.77 -6.47 -16.50
CA TYR A 879 25.99 -5.34 -15.97
C TYR A 879 25.44 -5.56 -14.55
N LYS A 880 25.50 -6.80 -14.04
CA LYS A 880 24.93 -7.18 -12.74
C LYS A 880 25.88 -6.96 -11.55
N TYR A 881 27.13 -6.54 -11.76
CA TYR A 881 28.04 -6.29 -10.64
C TYR A 881 27.62 -5.05 -9.82
N PRO A 882 27.81 -5.05 -8.48
CA PRO A 882 27.53 -3.88 -7.67
C PRO A 882 28.53 -2.76 -7.95
N ARG A 883 28.04 -1.60 -8.41
CA ARG A 883 28.92 -0.44 -8.63
C ARG A 883 29.39 0.19 -7.32
N ILE A 884 28.62 0.01 -6.25
CA ILE A 884 28.95 0.48 -4.91
C ILE A 884 29.11 -0.74 -4.01
N VAL A 885 30.26 -0.85 -3.35
CA VAL A 885 30.52 -1.87 -2.33
C VAL A 885 30.84 -1.13 -1.03
N GLU A 886 30.05 -1.39 0.00
CA GLU A 886 30.26 -0.87 1.36
C GLU A 886 30.57 -2.04 2.28
N PHE A 887 31.71 -1.97 2.95
CA PHE A 887 32.05 -2.93 3.99
C PHE A 887 31.40 -2.51 5.31
N VAL A 888 30.77 -3.47 5.99
CA VAL A 888 30.13 -3.26 7.28
C VAL A 888 30.68 -4.29 8.28
N SER A 889 30.78 -3.88 9.54
CA SER A 889 31.17 -4.80 10.61
C SER A 889 30.13 -5.90 10.82
N GLU A 890 28.84 -5.56 10.72
CA GLU A 890 27.70 -6.47 10.78
C GLU A 890 26.51 -5.93 9.95
N LEU A 891 25.67 -6.82 9.42
CA LEU A 891 24.40 -6.44 8.79
C LEU A 891 23.32 -6.28 9.87
N PRO A 892 22.53 -5.17 9.86
CA PRO A 892 21.45 -4.99 10.81
C PRO A 892 20.41 -6.10 10.62
N LYS A 893 19.83 -6.59 11.72
CA LYS A 893 18.82 -7.65 11.70
C LYS A 893 17.52 -7.18 12.36
N THR A 894 16.40 -7.63 11.82
CA THR A 894 15.06 -7.46 12.41
C THR A 894 14.91 -8.38 13.63
N GLY A 895 13.79 -8.24 14.37
CA GLY A 895 13.53 -9.10 15.52
C GLY A 895 13.34 -10.60 15.23
N THR A 896 13.19 -10.97 13.96
CA THR A 896 13.18 -12.37 13.49
C THR A 896 14.54 -12.85 12.99
N GLY A 897 15.59 -12.05 13.13
CA GLY A 897 16.94 -12.38 12.67
C GLY A 897 17.17 -12.16 11.17
N LYS A 898 16.17 -11.73 10.39
CA LYS A 898 16.33 -11.37 8.96
C LYS A 898 17.12 -10.07 8.78
N ILE A 899 17.83 -9.89 7.67
CA ILE A 899 18.52 -8.62 7.37
C ILE A 899 17.49 -7.47 7.31
N ASP A 900 17.72 -6.43 8.11
CA ASP A 900 16.92 -5.20 8.09
C ASP A 900 17.37 -4.31 6.93
N ARG A 901 16.80 -4.56 5.75
CA ARG A 901 17.07 -3.78 4.55
C ARG A 901 16.59 -2.32 4.65
N GLN A 902 15.64 -2.00 5.53
CA GLN A 902 15.22 -0.60 5.74
C GLN A 902 16.30 0.17 6.50
N ALA A 903 16.90 -0.43 7.53
CA ALA A 903 18.04 0.14 8.23
C ALA A 903 19.27 0.31 7.32
N LEU A 904 19.47 -0.58 6.35
CA LEU A 904 20.52 -0.41 5.34
C LEU A 904 20.22 0.73 4.36
N LYS A 905 18.95 0.89 3.94
CA LYS A 905 18.53 1.95 2.99
C LYS A 905 18.70 3.35 3.57
N SER A 906 18.59 3.53 4.88
CA SER A 906 18.77 4.83 5.53
C SER A 906 20.24 5.25 5.67
N ARG A 907 21.21 4.37 5.35
CA ARG A 907 22.64 4.71 5.41
C ARG A 907 23.03 5.65 4.28
N PRO A 908 23.70 6.79 4.58
CA PRO A 908 24.13 7.75 3.57
C PRO A 908 25.09 7.10 2.58
N LEU A 909 25.14 7.62 1.34
CA LEU A 909 26.11 7.18 0.35
C LEU A 909 27.54 7.46 0.84
N PRO A 910 28.52 6.57 0.55
CA PRO A 910 29.92 6.86 0.79
C PRO A 910 30.31 8.14 0.04
N ARG A 911 30.95 9.11 0.70
CA ARG A 911 31.46 10.30 0.03
C ARG A 911 32.60 9.88 -0.90
N ASN A 912 32.48 10.19 -2.18
CA ASN A 912 33.59 10.00 -3.14
C ASN A 912 34.71 11.01 -2.81
N GLU A 913 35.73 10.58 -2.07
CA GLU A 913 37.04 11.22 -2.09
C GLU A 913 37.82 10.74 -3.32
N SER A 914 37.39 11.17 -4.51
CA SER A 914 38.20 11.10 -5.76
C SER A 914 37.41 11.70 -6.91
N GLY A 915 37.56 13.02 -7.06
CA GLY A 915 36.94 13.78 -8.14
C GLY A 915 37.60 15.16 -8.32
N MET A 916 38.91 15.25 -8.08
CA MET A 916 39.73 16.37 -8.51
C MET A 916 41.09 15.82 -8.91
N GLU A 917 41.21 15.44 -10.18
CA GLU A 917 42.42 15.59 -10.99
C GLU A 917 42.03 15.25 -12.44
N GLY A 918 42.02 16.29 -13.27
CA GLY A 918 41.71 16.17 -14.69
C GLY A 918 42.90 15.75 -15.52
N ALA A 919 42.64 15.24 -16.71
CA ALA A 919 43.46 15.44 -17.90
C ALA A 919 42.64 15.05 -19.14
N ALA A 920 42.59 16.02 -20.08
CA ALA A 920 42.42 15.95 -21.54
C ALA A 920 41.56 14.84 -22.17
#